data_AF-B5RK82-F1
#
_entry.id   AF-B5RK82-F1
#
_cell.length_a   1.000
_cell.length_b   1.000
_cell.length_c   1.000
_cell.angle_alpha   90.00
_cell.angle_beta   90.00
_cell.angle_gamma   90.00
#
_symmetry.space_group_name_H-M   'P 1'
#
loop_
_entity.id
_entity.type
_entity.pdbx_description
1 polymer ?
#
loop_
_entity_poly.entity_id
_entity_poly.type
_entity_poly.pdbx_seq_one_letter_code
_entity_poly.pdbx_strand_id
1 'polypeptide(L)'
;MTQLRIRGVRSYAPDRDICFDLSSKVTLIYGQNGSGKSTVSGYFYDRQADKYRHCAFESPHISHFQVFNQEYIDSKFARADYQPGIFTLSEANQESQDKINSNNKERTKLSARLEKLNEEIAQKEGMKETIVDHCARDIFNRTVNDRKILSDFLEGAKIKRSFYERMVATPLSDVRTTTEELTDKWRMLSQSEGTLVSEIHIPRTTVLTEETIKLMQEPVVPVSSTQFSALIQKIGNADWVRQGQHYIHDDVCPFCQQPFDVMAFSRELTQMFDESYQTSLGVLSQAAEGLAQHCDALAEFEHRVATHSFVDEGSQILSLLKAVNKGFQILLQQLLNKIKEPSLKVQPENLQESLFLLQNEVDAFNTRVRENNRLAENFTHEKKSLHADVMAHLRGICEEFFTERDRQLGELQNEINSRLRDGGILEANKKQLDDETNALTGQLSDIQPTIDSINANLRLLGITGFEIICHDTEMKLYRLRRGSEPEKAEVFKSLSEGEKTMVSFLYFIESCSGSLTPETIHPENKLIVIDDPISSLSHNYIYEVAALIKRKIIKSGAARHVVILTHNMFFFQEILLNSGRLQDNREAPVNWSLLRIIKSDYSSCEKLSMHEMLNEYQALWQTLKDVRDGKTQPIVLFNTMRNILEYYFSFACKTEKLKEALESLATEHSDAGEYDSFYRAINRHSHSDGRNLFSTGVIDKERYLSMFRKVFTQTDDDDHYLAMMGESADLQETVE
;
A
#
# COMPACT_ATOMS: atom_id res chain seq x y z
N MET A 1 42.03 -44.81 -20.07
CA MET A 1 41.64 -45.84 -19.08
C MET A 1 40.69 -45.18 -18.09
N THR A 2 39.59 -45.85 -17.73
CA THR A 2 38.60 -45.36 -16.77
C THR A 2 38.61 -46.32 -15.57
N GLN A 3 39.11 -45.89 -14.41
CA GLN A 3 39.36 -46.77 -13.27
C GLN A 3 38.90 -46.13 -11.94
N LEU A 4 38.28 -46.94 -11.08
CA LEU A 4 37.97 -46.57 -9.69
C LEU A 4 38.90 -47.31 -8.73
N ARG A 5 39.50 -46.58 -7.78
CA ARG A 5 40.30 -47.10 -6.68
C ARG A 5 39.56 -46.86 -5.37
N ILE A 6 39.32 -47.93 -4.60
CA ILE A 6 38.67 -47.89 -3.28
C ILE A 6 39.64 -48.38 -2.21
N ARG A 7 39.79 -47.61 -1.12
CA ARG A 7 40.59 -47.98 0.05
C ARG A 7 39.98 -47.43 1.35
N GLY A 8 39.96 -48.26 2.40
CA GLY A 8 39.66 -47.82 3.76
C GLY A 8 38.22 -47.38 4.01
N VAL A 9 37.25 -47.94 3.27
CA VAL A 9 35.83 -47.58 3.38
C VAL A 9 34.98 -48.83 3.60
N ARG A 10 34.16 -48.84 4.66
CA ARG A 10 33.23 -49.93 5.00
C ARG A 10 33.93 -51.31 4.99
N SER A 11 33.67 -52.15 3.99
CA SER A 11 34.20 -53.51 3.86
C SER A 11 35.55 -53.59 3.13
N TYR A 12 36.09 -52.48 2.63
CA TYR A 12 37.36 -52.44 1.91
C TYR A 12 38.52 -52.14 2.88
N ALA A 13 39.62 -52.86 2.70
CA ALA A 13 40.78 -52.81 3.58
C ALA A 13 41.43 -51.41 3.64
N PRO A 14 41.98 -50.99 4.79
CA PRO A 14 42.59 -49.67 4.96
C PRO A 14 43.99 -49.55 4.33
N ASP A 15 44.67 -50.66 4.09
CA ASP A 15 46.08 -50.76 3.72
C ASP A 15 46.32 -51.14 2.25
N ARG A 16 45.28 -51.49 1.49
CA ARG A 16 45.38 -51.86 0.05
C ARG A 16 44.29 -51.23 -0.81
N ASP A 17 44.66 -50.83 -2.02
CA ASP A 17 43.73 -50.29 -3.02
C ASP A 17 43.06 -51.44 -3.79
N ILE A 18 41.73 -51.43 -3.86
CA ILE A 18 40.97 -52.31 -4.77
C ILE A 18 40.59 -51.52 -6.00
N CYS A 19 41.01 -52.01 -7.17
CA CYS A 19 40.82 -51.34 -8.46
C CYS A 19 39.68 -51.99 -9.26
N PHE A 20 38.77 -51.16 -9.76
CA PHE A 20 37.70 -51.55 -10.68
C PHE A 20 37.98 -50.92 -12.05
N ASP A 21 38.17 -51.75 -13.08
CA ASP A 21 38.28 -51.27 -14.46
C ASP A 21 36.88 -51.06 -15.06
N LEU A 22 36.55 -49.80 -15.30
CA LEU A 22 35.25 -49.35 -15.80
C LEU A 22 35.39 -48.78 -17.23
N SER A 23 36.44 -49.17 -17.96
CA SER A 23 36.74 -48.68 -19.31
C SER A 23 35.81 -49.22 -20.39
N SER A 24 35.13 -50.34 -20.14
CA SER A 24 34.16 -50.93 -21.07
C SER A 24 32.90 -50.08 -21.18
N LYS A 25 32.14 -50.22 -22.28
CA LYS A 25 30.86 -49.52 -22.47
C LYS A 25 29.87 -49.91 -21.37
N VAL A 26 29.82 -51.21 -21.04
CA VAL A 26 29.03 -51.74 -19.93
C VAL A 26 29.95 -52.53 -19.00
N THR A 27 29.88 -52.26 -17.71
CA THR A 27 30.52 -53.08 -16.67
C THR A 27 29.44 -53.67 -15.79
N LEU A 28 29.30 -54.99 -15.78
CA LEU A 28 28.34 -55.71 -14.95
C LEU A 28 29.07 -56.36 -13.78
N ILE A 29 28.67 -56.02 -12.57
CA ILE A 29 29.34 -56.41 -11.33
C ILE A 29 28.39 -57.26 -10.48
N TYR A 30 28.76 -58.53 -10.28
CA TYR A 30 28.06 -59.43 -9.37
C TYR A 30 28.69 -59.41 -7.98
N GLY A 31 27.89 -59.49 -6.91
CA GLY A 31 28.43 -59.73 -5.59
C GLY A 31 27.34 -60.06 -4.56
N GLN A 32 27.64 -60.94 -3.61
CA GLN A 32 26.69 -61.32 -2.57
C GLN A 32 26.28 -60.15 -1.66
N ASN A 33 25.21 -60.32 -0.90
CA ASN A 33 24.76 -59.30 0.06
C ASN A 33 25.84 -59.01 1.09
N GLY A 34 26.06 -57.73 1.38
CA GLY A 34 27.12 -57.28 2.28
C GLY A 34 28.56 -57.36 1.74
N SER A 35 28.76 -57.66 0.44
CA SER A 35 30.09 -57.74 -0.19
C SER A 35 30.76 -56.40 -0.48
N GLY A 36 30.04 -55.27 -0.37
CA GLY A 36 30.59 -53.93 -0.61
C GLY A 36 30.19 -53.26 -1.93
N LYS A 37 29.19 -53.80 -2.66
CA LYS A 37 28.63 -53.20 -3.88
C LYS A 37 28.19 -51.74 -3.67
N SER A 38 27.37 -51.47 -2.66
CA SER A 38 26.84 -50.13 -2.40
C SER A 38 27.90 -49.11 -1.96
N THR A 39 29.08 -49.57 -1.56
CA THR A 39 30.22 -48.68 -1.37
C THR A 39 30.76 -48.14 -2.70
N VAL A 40 30.73 -48.96 -3.76
CA VAL A 40 31.15 -48.59 -5.13
C VAL A 40 30.18 -47.56 -5.71
N SER A 41 28.88 -47.84 -5.69
CA SER A 41 27.85 -46.91 -6.18
C SER A 41 27.84 -45.61 -5.35
N GLY A 42 27.92 -45.72 -4.02
CA GLY A 42 27.94 -44.57 -3.11
C GLY A 42 29.10 -43.60 -3.33
N TYR A 43 30.26 -44.07 -3.82
CA TYR A 43 31.37 -43.17 -4.17
C TYR A 43 31.00 -42.22 -5.31
N PHE A 44 30.27 -42.73 -6.31
CA PHE A 44 29.82 -41.92 -7.44
C PHE A 44 28.65 -41.00 -7.07
N TYR A 45 27.89 -41.35 -6.03
CA TYR A 45 26.79 -40.53 -5.52
C TYR A 45 27.31 -39.33 -4.73
N ASP A 46 28.23 -39.55 -3.79
CA ASP A 46 28.87 -38.49 -2.99
C ASP A 46 30.36 -38.77 -2.80
N ARG A 47 31.17 -38.30 -3.74
CA ARG A 47 32.64 -38.46 -3.71
C ARG A 47 33.33 -37.60 -2.65
N GLN A 48 32.66 -36.56 -2.16
CA GLN A 48 33.23 -35.59 -1.23
C GLN A 48 33.05 -36.01 0.23
N ALA A 49 32.16 -36.96 0.50
CA ALA A 49 32.00 -37.51 1.84
C ALA A 49 33.34 -37.97 2.44
N ASP A 50 33.59 -37.59 3.69
CA ASP A 50 34.83 -37.89 4.44
C ASP A 50 35.20 -39.39 4.46
N LYS A 51 34.18 -40.25 4.33
CA LYS A 51 34.35 -41.71 4.26
C LYS A 51 35.11 -42.15 3.00
N TYR A 52 35.13 -41.36 1.92
CA TYR A 52 35.78 -41.69 0.64
C TYR A 52 37.12 -40.97 0.40
N ARG A 53 37.70 -40.32 1.42
CA ARG A 53 38.93 -39.51 1.30
C ARG A 53 40.14 -40.24 0.70
N HIS A 54 40.17 -41.57 0.76
CA HIS A 54 41.25 -42.41 0.25
C HIS A 54 40.88 -43.15 -1.06
N CYS A 55 39.74 -42.80 -1.65
CA CYS A 55 39.27 -43.36 -2.92
C CYS A 55 39.49 -42.35 -4.05
N ALA A 56 39.75 -42.83 -5.26
CA ALA A 56 39.97 -41.98 -6.43
C ALA A 56 39.36 -42.61 -7.69
N PHE A 57 38.78 -41.78 -8.54
CA PHE A 57 38.30 -42.18 -9.86
C PHE A 57 39.03 -41.38 -10.93
N GLU A 58 39.61 -42.09 -11.90
CA GLU A 58 40.40 -41.51 -12.98
C GLU A 58 39.72 -41.82 -14.31
N SER A 59 39.40 -40.76 -15.07
CA SER A 59 38.89 -40.88 -16.43
C SER A 59 39.21 -39.62 -17.25
N PRO A 60 39.61 -39.76 -18.53
CA PRO A 60 39.92 -38.60 -19.38
C PRO A 60 38.69 -37.86 -19.91
N HIS A 61 37.50 -38.48 -19.88
CA HIS A 61 36.29 -37.93 -20.52
C HIS A 61 35.10 -37.75 -19.57
N ILE A 62 35.05 -38.51 -18.48
CA ILE A 62 33.89 -38.50 -17.58
C ILE A 62 33.96 -37.33 -16.60
N SER A 63 33.00 -36.40 -16.69
CA SER A 63 32.83 -35.29 -15.75
C SER A 63 31.51 -35.36 -14.98
N HIS A 64 30.54 -36.17 -15.44
CA HIS A 64 29.20 -36.26 -14.83
C HIS A 64 28.82 -37.69 -14.44
N PHE A 65 28.20 -37.84 -13.27
CA PHE A 65 27.80 -39.11 -12.68
C PHE A 65 26.29 -39.11 -12.44
N GLN A 66 25.62 -40.17 -12.86
CA GLN A 66 24.23 -40.41 -12.48
C GLN A 66 24.14 -41.78 -11.82
N VAL A 67 23.69 -41.79 -10.56
CA VAL A 67 23.71 -42.97 -9.72
C VAL A 67 22.32 -43.29 -9.23
N PHE A 68 21.89 -44.53 -9.47
CA PHE A 68 20.71 -45.12 -8.86
C PHE A 68 21.15 -46.08 -7.75
N ASN A 69 20.88 -45.73 -6.50
CA ASN A 69 21.15 -46.52 -5.30
C ASN A 69 20.16 -46.14 -4.19
N GLN A 70 20.30 -46.72 -3.00
CA GLN A 70 19.42 -46.40 -1.88
C GLN A 70 19.50 -44.92 -1.48
N GLU A 71 20.68 -44.31 -1.48
CA GLU A 71 20.83 -42.88 -1.21
C GLU A 71 20.08 -42.00 -2.23
N TYR A 72 20.05 -42.38 -3.51
CA TYR A 72 19.23 -41.70 -4.53
C TYR A 72 17.74 -41.79 -4.20
N ILE A 73 17.24 -42.98 -3.86
CA ILE A 73 15.85 -43.17 -3.42
C ILE A 73 15.61 -42.25 -2.22
N ASP A 74 16.34 -42.42 -1.12
CA ASP A 74 16.14 -41.66 0.12
C ASP A 74 16.20 -40.13 -0.10
N SER A 75 17.16 -39.63 -0.88
CA SER A 75 17.33 -38.19 -1.16
C SER A 75 16.15 -37.57 -1.90
N LYS A 76 15.48 -38.33 -2.78
CA LYS A 76 14.29 -37.88 -3.48
C LYS A 76 13.04 -37.92 -2.60
N PHE A 77 13.10 -38.53 -1.41
CA PHE A 77 11.94 -38.78 -0.55
C PHE A 77 12.04 -38.30 0.92
N ALA A 78 13.19 -37.82 1.39
CA ALA A 78 13.43 -37.55 2.83
C ALA A 78 13.03 -36.15 3.36
N ARG A 79 12.66 -35.16 2.53
CA ARG A 79 12.26 -33.81 3.03
C ARG A 79 10.78 -33.81 3.48
N ALA A 80 10.56 -33.74 4.79
CA ALA A 80 9.29 -34.07 5.46
C ALA A 80 8.33 -32.90 5.77
N ASP A 81 8.58 -31.68 5.28
CA ASP A 81 7.73 -30.52 5.63
C ASP A 81 6.65 -30.18 4.60
N TYR A 82 6.73 -30.75 3.40
CA TYR A 82 5.75 -30.61 2.32
C TYR A 82 5.37 -32.00 1.84
N GLN A 83 4.06 -32.31 1.73
CA GLN A 83 3.59 -33.63 1.28
C GLN A 83 4.28 -34.01 -0.05
N PRO A 84 5.19 -35.00 -0.05
CA PRO A 84 5.99 -35.32 -1.22
C PRO A 84 5.16 -36.17 -2.17
N GLY A 85 4.46 -35.50 -3.08
CA GLY A 85 4.28 -36.03 -4.41
C GLY A 85 5.15 -35.19 -5.33
N ILE A 86 6.29 -35.68 -5.82
CA ILE A 86 6.90 -35.31 -7.13
C ILE A 86 6.94 -33.81 -7.52
N PHE A 87 7.22 -32.90 -6.59
CA PHE A 87 7.31 -31.46 -6.93
C PHE A 87 8.77 -31.02 -7.11
N THR A 88 9.05 -30.49 -8.31
CA THR A 88 10.33 -29.97 -8.86
C THR A 88 11.34 -31.03 -9.32
N LEU A 89 11.17 -31.48 -10.57
CA LEU A 89 11.96 -32.55 -11.19
C LEU A 89 13.30 -32.10 -11.82
N SER A 90 13.89 -31.03 -11.31
CA SER A 90 15.30 -30.69 -11.50
C SER A 90 15.75 -29.82 -10.33
N GLU A 91 16.95 -30.02 -9.79
CA GLU A 91 17.51 -29.13 -8.76
C GLU A 91 17.52 -27.66 -9.24
N ALA A 92 17.67 -27.45 -10.55
CA ALA A 92 17.55 -26.17 -11.23
C ALA A 92 16.18 -25.47 -11.08
N ASN A 93 15.08 -26.21 -10.84
CA ASN A 93 13.74 -25.64 -10.68
C ASN A 93 13.38 -25.38 -9.20
N GLN A 94 14.06 -26.03 -8.25
CA GLN A 94 13.80 -25.83 -6.82
C GLN A 94 14.17 -24.40 -6.38
N GLU A 95 15.32 -23.89 -6.82
CA GLU A 95 15.76 -22.53 -6.48
C GLU A 95 14.82 -21.47 -7.06
N SER A 96 14.43 -21.63 -8.32
CA SER A 96 13.42 -20.78 -8.97
C SER A 96 12.08 -20.84 -8.25
N GLN A 97 11.64 -22.02 -7.80
CA GLN A 97 10.38 -22.19 -7.09
C GLN A 97 10.40 -21.58 -5.69
N ASP A 98 11.50 -21.74 -4.94
CA ASP A 98 11.68 -21.12 -3.63
C ASP A 98 11.66 -19.60 -3.73
N LYS A 99 12.26 -19.06 -4.81
CA LYS A 99 12.26 -17.63 -5.08
C LYS A 99 10.88 -17.11 -5.51
N ILE A 100 10.15 -17.83 -6.36
CA ILE A 100 8.74 -17.54 -6.70
C ILE A 100 7.88 -17.52 -5.43
N ASN A 101 8.02 -18.51 -4.55
CA ASN A 101 7.27 -18.58 -3.30
C ASN A 101 7.60 -17.41 -2.36
N SER A 102 8.88 -17.04 -2.27
CA SER A 102 9.33 -15.86 -1.51
C SER A 102 8.73 -14.57 -2.09
N ASN A 103 8.80 -14.40 -3.41
CA ASN A 103 8.23 -13.25 -4.11
C ASN A 103 6.73 -13.15 -3.88
N ASN A 104 5.98 -14.25 -3.97
CA ASN A 104 4.55 -14.27 -3.67
C ASN A 104 4.22 -13.87 -2.23
N LYS A 105 4.98 -14.36 -1.23
CA LYS A 105 4.81 -13.93 0.17
C LYS A 105 5.04 -12.43 0.35
N GLU A 106 6.12 -11.89 -0.25
CA GLU A 106 6.40 -10.46 -0.19
C GLU A 106 5.35 -9.63 -0.93
N ARG A 107 4.84 -10.11 -2.08
CA ARG A 107 3.71 -9.47 -2.79
C ARG A 107 2.46 -9.37 -1.92
N THR A 108 2.10 -10.43 -1.19
CA THR A 108 0.96 -10.40 -0.25
C THR A 108 1.17 -9.35 0.84
N LYS A 109 2.38 -9.27 1.41
CA LYS A 109 2.72 -8.25 2.42
C LYS A 109 2.65 -6.83 1.84
N LEU A 110 3.16 -6.62 0.63
CA LEU A 110 3.10 -5.33 -0.06
C LEU A 110 1.65 -4.93 -0.37
N SER A 111 0.81 -5.87 -0.79
CA SER A 111 -0.61 -5.61 -1.05
C SER A 111 -1.35 -5.18 0.21
N ALA A 112 -1.14 -5.87 1.34
CA ALA A 112 -1.74 -5.49 2.61
C ALA A 112 -1.27 -4.10 3.11
N ARG A 113 0.00 -3.74 2.85
CA ARG A 113 0.52 -2.40 3.15
C ARG A 113 -0.10 -1.32 2.27
N LEU A 114 -0.30 -1.60 0.98
CA LEU A 114 -0.97 -0.70 0.04
C LEU A 114 -2.43 -0.45 0.43
N GLU A 115 -3.17 -1.49 0.80
CA GLU A 115 -4.55 -1.35 1.29
C GLU A 115 -4.61 -0.43 2.52
N LYS A 116 -3.77 -0.68 3.52
CA LYS A 116 -3.71 0.17 4.72
C LYS A 116 -3.33 1.62 4.39
N LEU A 117 -2.38 1.83 3.48
CA LEU A 117 -1.97 3.17 3.07
C LEU A 117 -3.09 3.92 2.35
N ASN A 118 -3.85 3.22 1.49
CA ASN A 118 -5.02 3.78 0.81
C ASN A 118 -6.13 4.15 1.79
N GLU A 119 -6.37 3.33 2.82
CA GLU A 119 -7.29 3.66 3.91
C GLU A 119 -6.85 4.92 4.66
N GLU A 120 -5.56 5.04 4.99
CA GLU A 120 -5.01 6.25 5.65
C GLU A 120 -5.16 7.50 4.78
N ILE A 121 -4.95 7.40 3.47
CA ILE A 121 -5.15 8.51 2.52
C ILE A 121 -6.62 8.92 2.50
N ALA A 122 -7.55 7.95 2.36
CA ALA A 122 -8.98 8.22 2.36
C ALA A 122 -9.46 8.88 3.66
N GLN A 123 -8.97 8.42 4.82
CA GLN A 123 -9.26 9.04 6.11
C GLN A 123 -8.78 10.51 6.14
N LYS A 124 -7.56 10.77 5.67
CA LYS A 124 -7.01 12.14 5.62
C LYS A 124 -7.74 13.03 4.63
N GLU A 125 -8.20 12.50 3.51
CA GLU A 125 -9.06 13.27 2.59
C GLU A 125 -10.39 13.66 3.26
N GLY A 126 -11.00 12.75 4.02
CA GLY A 126 -12.19 13.06 4.82
C GLY A 126 -11.97 14.14 5.89
N MET A 127 -10.75 14.24 6.46
CA MET A 127 -10.43 15.30 7.43
C MET A 127 -10.46 16.71 6.84
N LYS A 128 -10.30 16.87 5.51
CA LYS A 128 -10.40 18.20 4.85
C LYS A 128 -11.76 18.85 5.07
N GLU A 129 -12.83 18.06 4.97
CA GLU A 129 -14.19 18.56 5.20
C GLU A 129 -14.38 18.99 6.67
N THR A 130 -13.74 18.28 7.61
CA THR A 130 -13.77 18.63 9.03
C THR A 130 -13.05 19.94 9.30
N ILE A 131 -11.89 20.18 8.68
CA ILE A 131 -11.15 21.45 8.78
C ILE A 131 -12.00 22.61 8.24
N VAL A 132 -12.64 22.41 7.09
CA VAL A 132 -13.53 23.41 6.49
C VAL A 132 -14.74 23.70 7.39
N ASP A 133 -15.39 22.66 7.96
CA ASP A 133 -16.54 22.85 8.84
C ASP A 133 -16.17 23.53 10.17
N HIS A 134 -15.00 23.22 10.73
CA HIS A 134 -14.45 23.91 11.89
C HIS A 134 -14.20 25.39 11.58
N CYS A 135 -13.52 25.71 10.48
CA CYS A 135 -13.33 27.09 10.05
C CYS A 135 -14.68 27.80 9.89
N ALA A 136 -15.64 27.18 9.20
CA ALA A 136 -16.98 27.73 8.99
C ALA A 136 -17.72 28.00 10.32
N ARG A 137 -17.58 27.11 11.30
CA ARG A 137 -18.16 27.29 12.65
C ARG A 137 -17.50 28.44 13.38
N ASP A 138 -16.17 28.51 13.35
CA ASP A 138 -15.42 29.48 14.13
C ASP A 138 -15.62 30.90 13.60
N ILE A 139 -15.61 31.10 12.26
CA ILE A 139 -15.96 32.40 11.66
C ILE A 139 -17.41 32.80 11.98
N PHE A 140 -18.33 31.84 11.98
CA PHE A 140 -19.75 32.11 12.22
C PHE A 140 -19.97 32.55 13.67
N ASN A 141 -19.27 31.91 14.62
CA ASN A 141 -19.30 32.27 16.03
C ASN A 141 -18.62 33.62 16.30
N ARG A 142 -17.46 33.85 15.69
CA ARG A 142 -16.68 35.09 15.87
C ARG A 142 -17.43 36.34 15.42
N THR A 143 -18.25 36.22 14.38
CA THR A 143 -18.97 37.33 13.75
C THR A 143 -20.41 37.49 14.25
N VAL A 144 -20.85 36.77 15.29
CA VAL A 144 -22.26 36.79 15.76
C VAL A 144 -22.76 38.21 16.03
N ASN A 145 -21.97 39.05 16.69
CA ASN A 145 -22.39 40.41 17.04
C ASN A 145 -22.43 41.30 15.80
N ASP A 146 -21.39 41.27 14.97
CA ASP A 146 -21.31 42.05 13.73
C ASP A 146 -22.44 41.69 12.77
N ARG A 147 -22.75 40.39 12.63
CA ARG A 147 -23.85 39.90 11.77
C ARG A 147 -25.23 40.27 12.29
N LYS A 148 -25.41 40.42 13.60
CA LYS A 148 -26.67 40.90 14.18
C LYS A 148 -26.89 42.38 13.88
N ILE A 149 -25.83 43.18 13.97
CA ILE A 149 -25.90 44.63 13.73
C ILE A 149 -26.06 44.93 12.23
N LEU A 150 -25.33 44.21 11.38
CA LEU A 150 -25.29 44.41 9.92
C LEU A 150 -26.22 43.44 9.17
N SER A 151 -27.33 43.02 9.79
CA SER A 151 -28.18 41.94 9.28
C SER A 151 -28.80 42.22 7.90
N ASP A 152 -28.99 43.50 7.58
CA ASP A 152 -29.62 43.97 6.35
C ASP A 152 -28.76 43.70 5.11
N PHE A 153 -27.45 43.51 5.29
CA PHE A 153 -26.49 43.19 4.23
C PHE A 153 -26.27 41.68 4.07
N LEU A 154 -26.85 40.84 4.93
CA LEU A 154 -26.58 39.41 4.99
C LEU A 154 -27.68 38.55 4.38
N GLU A 155 -28.49 39.10 3.48
CA GLU A 155 -29.54 38.36 2.80
C GLU A 155 -28.96 37.19 1.98
N GLY A 156 -29.49 35.99 2.19
CA GLY A 156 -28.94 34.74 1.66
C GLY A 156 -27.68 34.20 2.36
N ALA A 157 -27.10 34.92 3.34
CA ALA A 157 -25.89 34.55 4.08
C ALA A 157 -26.11 34.44 5.61
N LYS A 158 -27.34 34.13 6.04
CA LYS A 158 -27.71 34.08 7.48
C LYS A 158 -27.39 32.76 8.17
N ILE A 159 -27.12 31.69 7.42
CA ILE A 159 -26.80 30.35 7.94
C ILE A 159 -25.30 30.05 7.76
N LYS A 160 -24.75 29.17 8.61
CA LYS A 160 -23.30 28.86 8.69
C LYS A 160 -22.67 28.61 7.32
N ARG A 161 -23.26 27.72 6.53
CA ARG A 161 -22.74 27.32 5.22
C ARG A 161 -22.72 28.46 4.22
N SER A 162 -23.84 29.16 4.02
CA SER A 162 -23.91 30.23 3.03
C SER A 162 -23.11 31.48 3.45
N PHE A 163 -22.97 31.72 4.76
CA PHE A 163 -22.05 32.74 5.27
C PHE A 163 -20.59 32.42 4.92
N TYR A 164 -20.16 31.17 5.19
CA TYR A 164 -18.81 30.72 4.85
C TYR A 164 -18.54 30.81 3.35
N GLU A 165 -19.44 30.29 2.50
CA GLU A 165 -19.32 30.38 1.03
C GLU A 165 -19.22 31.84 0.56
N ARG A 166 -19.98 32.75 1.18
CA ARG A 166 -19.89 34.18 0.87
C ARG A 166 -18.55 34.78 1.29
N MET A 167 -18.07 34.49 2.49
CA MET A 167 -16.78 34.98 2.97
C MET A 167 -15.62 34.41 2.14
N VAL A 168 -15.73 33.19 1.61
CA VAL A 168 -14.75 32.62 0.67
C VAL A 168 -14.75 33.38 -0.66
N ALA A 169 -15.91 33.76 -1.18
CA ALA A 169 -16.02 34.50 -2.44
C ALA A 169 -15.61 35.98 -2.33
N THR A 170 -15.65 36.56 -1.13
CA THR A 170 -15.24 37.95 -0.88
C THR A 170 -13.71 38.06 -0.84
N PRO A 171 -13.10 38.92 -1.67
CA PRO A 171 -11.66 39.16 -1.62
C PRO A 171 -11.28 39.89 -0.32
N LEU A 172 -10.10 39.57 0.21
CA LEU A 172 -9.52 40.35 1.31
C LEU A 172 -9.23 41.78 0.82
N SER A 173 -9.54 42.75 1.66
CA SER A 173 -9.33 44.17 1.40
C SER A 173 -8.59 44.80 2.56
N ASP A 174 -7.74 45.78 2.28
CA ASP A 174 -6.99 46.55 3.29
C ASP A 174 -7.83 47.64 3.98
N VAL A 175 -9.09 47.77 3.57
CA VAL A 175 -10.03 48.75 4.14
C VAL A 175 -10.27 48.42 5.62
N ARG A 176 -9.83 49.33 6.50
CA ARG A 176 -10.08 49.26 7.94
C ARG A 176 -11.32 50.08 8.26
N THR A 177 -12.41 49.40 8.53
CA THR A 177 -13.66 49.99 9.01
C THR A 177 -14.02 49.37 10.35
N THR A 178 -14.85 50.08 11.11
CA THR A 178 -15.45 49.52 12.33
C THR A 178 -16.93 49.19 12.10
N THR A 179 -17.45 48.24 12.88
CA THR A 179 -18.88 47.89 12.84
C THR A 179 -19.74 49.12 13.17
N GLU A 180 -19.26 49.98 14.07
CA GLU A 180 -19.91 51.24 14.45
C GLU A 180 -19.99 52.22 13.27
N GLU A 181 -18.86 52.47 12.57
CA GLU A 181 -18.83 53.34 11.38
C GLU A 181 -19.78 52.87 10.28
N LEU A 182 -19.81 51.56 10.01
CA LEU A 182 -20.70 50.98 8.99
C LEU A 182 -22.17 51.08 9.39
N THR A 183 -22.46 50.93 10.69
CA THR A 183 -23.81 51.07 11.23
C THR A 183 -24.30 52.52 11.14
N ASP A 184 -23.44 53.48 11.47
CA ASP A 184 -23.76 54.91 11.35
C ASP A 184 -23.99 55.30 9.89
N LYS A 185 -23.14 54.82 8.97
CA LYS A 185 -23.33 55.00 7.51
C LYS A 185 -24.66 54.40 7.03
N TRP A 186 -24.99 53.19 7.49
CA TRP A 186 -26.27 52.56 7.14
C TRP A 186 -27.47 53.35 7.69
N ARG A 187 -27.40 53.79 8.95
CA ARG A 187 -28.43 54.61 9.58
C ARG A 187 -28.68 55.88 8.78
N MET A 188 -27.63 56.62 8.42
CA MET A 188 -27.74 57.83 7.61
C MET A 188 -28.34 57.54 6.24
N LEU A 189 -27.82 56.54 5.52
CA LEU A 189 -28.28 56.20 4.17
C LEU A 189 -29.75 55.73 4.17
N SER A 190 -30.14 54.90 5.13
CA SER A 190 -31.50 54.36 5.26
C SER A 190 -32.56 55.45 5.51
N GLN A 191 -32.21 56.49 6.28
CA GLN A 191 -33.09 57.64 6.52
C GLN A 191 -33.26 58.53 5.28
N SER A 192 -32.31 58.50 4.35
CA SER A 192 -32.34 59.23 3.09
C SER A 192 -33.11 58.52 1.97
N GLU A 193 -33.63 57.30 2.18
CA GLU A 193 -34.31 56.54 1.13
C GLU A 193 -35.62 57.22 0.71
N GLY A 194 -35.63 57.81 -0.49
CA GLY A 194 -36.81 58.46 -1.08
C GLY A 194 -37.23 59.78 -0.43
N THR A 195 -36.41 60.34 0.46
CA THR A 195 -36.72 61.57 1.21
C THR A 195 -36.00 62.78 0.61
N LEU A 196 -36.51 63.30 -0.51
CA LEU A 196 -36.04 64.60 -1.04
C LEU A 196 -36.68 65.75 -0.25
N VAL A 197 -35.84 66.65 0.25
CA VAL A 197 -36.26 67.75 1.12
C VAL A 197 -35.74 69.08 0.59
N SER A 198 -36.56 70.12 0.67
CA SER A 198 -36.20 71.45 0.19
C SER A 198 -35.28 72.19 1.17
N GLU A 199 -34.41 73.05 0.66
CA GLU A 199 -33.66 74.00 1.48
C GLU A 199 -34.56 75.13 1.98
N ILE A 200 -34.19 75.73 3.12
CA ILE A 200 -34.87 76.85 3.74
C ILE A 200 -34.06 78.12 3.47
N HIS A 201 -34.72 79.18 3.00
CA HIS A 201 -34.07 80.47 2.72
C HIS A 201 -34.71 81.60 3.53
N ILE A 202 -33.89 82.32 4.29
CA ILE A 202 -34.33 83.48 5.08
C ILE A 202 -34.76 84.60 4.12
N PRO A 203 -35.96 85.20 4.28
CA PRO A 203 -36.36 86.37 3.52
C PRO A 203 -35.36 87.51 3.69
N ARG A 204 -35.13 88.29 2.62
CA ARG A 204 -34.25 89.46 2.71
C ARG A 204 -34.78 90.44 3.76
N THR A 205 -33.91 90.83 4.70
CA THR A 205 -34.22 91.78 5.76
C THR A 205 -33.94 93.20 5.29
N THR A 206 -34.90 94.11 5.53
CA THR A 206 -34.69 95.54 5.30
C THR A 206 -33.90 96.08 6.49
N VAL A 207 -32.68 96.55 6.25
CA VAL A 207 -31.86 97.18 7.29
C VAL A 207 -32.29 98.63 7.41
N LEU A 208 -32.48 99.12 8.64
CA LEU A 208 -32.68 100.55 8.88
C LEU A 208 -31.46 101.32 8.37
N THR A 209 -31.67 102.35 7.55
CA THR A 209 -30.57 103.19 7.06
C THR A 209 -29.94 103.95 8.22
N GLU A 210 -28.67 104.35 8.06
CA GLU A 210 -27.98 105.19 9.07
C GLU A 210 -28.77 106.47 9.36
N GLU A 211 -29.41 107.03 8.34
CA GLU A 211 -30.30 108.18 8.46
C GLU A 211 -31.51 107.88 9.36
N THR A 212 -32.20 106.77 9.14
CA THR A 212 -33.34 106.35 9.98
C THR A 212 -32.91 106.09 11.42
N ILE A 213 -31.77 105.42 11.64
CA ILE A 213 -31.23 105.16 12.99
C ILE A 213 -30.95 106.50 13.70
N LYS A 214 -30.31 107.44 13.01
CA LYS A 214 -30.03 108.77 13.55
C LYS A 214 -31.32 109.51 13.93
N LEU A 215 -32.32 109.50 13.05
CA LEU A 215 -33.63 110.12 13.30
C LEU A 215 -34.35 109.50 14.50
N MET A 216 -34.21 108.19 14.74
CA MET A 216 -34.77 107.54 15.93
C MET A 216 -34.09 107.99 17.23
N GLN A 217 -32.77 108.12 17.22
CA GLN A 217 -31.96 108.46 18.40
C GLN A 217 -32.01 109.95 18.76
N GLU A 218 -32.18 110.82 17.77
CA GLU A 218 -32.24 112.27 17.94
C GLU A 218 -33.70 112.77 18.04
N PRO A 219 -33.97 113.84 18.81
CA PRO A 219 -35.30 114.43 18.85
C PRO A 219 -35.56 115.16 17.53
N VAL A 220 -36.61 114.78 16.81
CA VAL A 220 -37.00 115.46 15.57
C VAL A 220 -37.85 116.65 15.96
N VAL A 221 -37.25 117.85 15.94
CA VAL A 221 -37.89 119.09 16.35
C VAL A 221 -37.96 120.10 15.20
N PRO A 222 -39.03 120.90 15.12
CA PRO A 222 -39.11 122.12 14.31
C PRO A 222 -37.90 123.06 14.45
N VAL A 223 -37.30 123.51 13.35
CA VAL A 223 -36.12 124.41 13.36
C VAL A 223 -36.49 125.91 13.25
N SER A 224 -37.79 126.22 13.15
CA SER A 224 -38.31 127.59 12.96
C SER A 224 -37.83 128.61 14.00
N SER A 225 -37.48 129.82 13.54
CA SER A 225 -37.00 130.96 14.33
C SER A 225 -38.11 131.93 14.78
N THR A 226 -39.39 131.54 14.71
CA THR A 226 -40.48 132.42 15.17
C THR A 226 -40.55 132.44 16.70
N GLN A 227 -41.10 133.53 17.27
CA GLN A 227 -41.34 133.64 18.71
C GLN A 227 -42.26 132.51 19.21
N PHE A 228 -43.20 132.07 18.36
CA PHE A 228 -44.08 130.93 18.61
C PHE A 228 -43.29 129.61 18.71
N SER A 229 -42.41 129.31 17.75
CA SER A 229 -41.56 128.11 17.79
C SER A 229 -40.66 128.07 19.04
N ALA A 230 -40.06 129.21 19.41
CA ALA A 230 -39.22 129.32 20.60
C ALA A 230 -39.99 129.03 21.91
N LEU A 231 -41.26 129.44 21.99
CA LEU A 231 -42.12 129.14 23.13
C LEU A 231 -42.43 127.64 23.24
N ILE A 232 -42.82 127.02 22.12
CA ILE A 232 -43.17 125.59 22.11
C ILE A 232 -41.94 124.71 22.38
N GLN A 233 -40.77 125.07 21.84
CA GLN A 233 -39.50 124.41 22.17
C GLN A 233 -39.17 124.51 23.66
N LYS A 234 -39.39 125.68 24.28
CA LYS A 234 -39.14 125.89 25.72
C LYS A 234 -40.07 125.05 26.61
N ILE A 235 -41.33 124.90 26.21
CA ILE A 235 -42.32 124.10 26.95
C ILE A 235 -42.10 122.60 26.71
N GLY A 236 -41.51 122.22 25.58
CA GLY A 236 -41.22 120.82 25.24
C GLY A 236 -42.47 120.04 24.81
N ASN A 237 -43.51 120.73 24.32
CA ASN A 237 -44.80 120.13 23.95
C ASN A 237 -45.08 120.15 22.44
N ALA A 238 -44.04 120.18 21.60
CA ALA A 238 -44.16 120.25 20.13
C ALA A 238 -45.04 119.13 19.54
N ASP A 239 -44.94 117.91 20.07
CA ASP A 239 -45.73 116.77 19.61
C ASP A 239 -47.23 116.94 19.94
N TRP A 240 -47.55 117.50 21.11
CA TRP A 240 -48.92 117.86 21.49
C TRP A 240 -49.48 118.97 20.60
N VAL A 241 -48.68 120.00 20.30
CA VAL A 241 -49.07 121.08 19.38
C VAL A 241 -49.34 120.54 17.97
N ARG A 242 -48.49 119.64 17.48
CA ARG A 242 -48.67 118.96 16.18
C ARG A 242 -49.97 118.17 16.12
N GLN A 243 -50.22 117.34 17.14
CA GLN A 243 -51.48 116.58 17.24
C GLN A 243 -52.68 117.52 17.36
N GLY A 244 -52.51 118.64 18.06
CA GLY A 244 -53.54 119.65 18.29
C GLY A 244 -53.98 120.43 17.04
N GLN A 245 -53.17 120.43 15.97
CA GLN A 245 -53.46 121.18 14.74
C GLN A 245 -54.82 120.81 14.14
N HIS A 246 -55.24 119.55 14.24
CA HIS A 246 -56.50 119.08 13.66
C HIS A 246 -57.74 119.67 14.37
N TYR A 247 -57.62 120.21 15.58
CA TYR A 247 -58.75 120.81 16.31
C TYR A 247 -59.02 122.27 15.91
N ILE A 248 -58.22 122.85 15.01
CA ILE A 248 -58.34 124.24 14.56
C ILE A 248 -59.21 124.29 13.30
N HIS A 249 -60.42 124.85 13.41
CA HIS A 249 -61.38 124.96 12.30
C HIS A 249 -61.93 126.37 12.09
N ASP A 250 -62.12 127.13 13.17
CA ASP A 250 -62.75 128.46 13.17
C ASP A 250 -61.84 129.53 13.82
N ASP A 251 -62.16 130.82 13.63
CA ASP A 251 -61.45 131.99 14.19
C ASP A 251 -61.56 132.13 15.73
N VAL A 252 -61.90 131.06 16.43
CA VAL A 252 -62.06 130.98 17.88
C VAL A 252 -61.30 129.78 18.41
N CYS A 253 -60.42 130.02 19.38
CA CYS A 253 -59.59 128.96 19.94
C CYS A 253 -60.46 127.92 20.66
N PRO A 254 -60.38 126.61 20.31
CA PRO A 254 -61.25 125.58 20.89
C PRO A 254 -61.02 125.38 22.41
N PHE A 255 -59.88 125.83 22.94
CA PHE A 255 -59.53 125.67 24.36
C PHE A 255 -59.90 126.87 25.22
N CYS A 256 -59.42 128.07 24.87
CA CYS A 256 -59.64 129.28 25.68
C CYS A 256 -60.77 130.18 25.19
N GLN A 257 -61.40 129.84 24.05
CA GLN A 257 -62.52 130.58 23.44
C GLN A 257 -62.17 132.03 23.06
N GLN A 258 -60.89 132.39 22.99
CA GLN A 258 -60.45 133.70 22.52
C GLN A 258 -60.42 133.74 20.97
N PRO A 259 -60.85 134.86 20.36
CA PRO A 259 -60.76 135.04 18.92
C PRO A 259 -59.30 135.22 18.49
N PHE A 260 -58.91 134.63 17.37
CA PHE A 260 -57.56 134.73 16.81
C PHE A 260 -57.58 134.61 15.28
N ASP A 261 -56.55 135.10 14.61
CA ASP A 261 -56.41 134.98 13.15
C ASP A 261 -55.95 133.56 12.78
N VAL A 262 -56.87 132.72 12.33
CA VAL A 262 -56.58 131.33 11.93
C VAL A 262 -55.63 131.27 10.76
N MET A 263 -55.68 132.21 9.83
CA MET A 263 -54.82 132.22 8.65
C MET A 263 -53.38 132.55 9.04
N ALA A 264 -53.18 133.51 9.94
CA ALA A 264 -51.86 133.85 10.48
C ALA A 264 -51.32 132.70 11.36
N PHE A 265 -52.13 132.17 12.28
CA PHE A 265 -51.72 131.10 13.19
C PHE A 265 -51.44 129.78 12.45
N SER A 266 -52.26 129.41 11.47
CA SER A 266 -52.03 128.23 10.63
C SER A 266 -50.77 128.38 9.78
N ARG A 267 -50.43 129.60 9.37
CA ARG A 267 -49.16 129.89 8.69
C ARG A 267 -47.99 129.74 9.64
N GLU A 268 -48.10 130.22 10.88
CA GLU A 268 -47.06 130.02 11.91
C GLU A 268 -46.87 128.54 12.27
N LEU A 269 -47.96 127.77 12.39
CA LEU A 269 -47.91 126.32 12.59
C LEU A 269 -47.28 125.57 11.41
N THR A 270 -47.68 125.91 10.18
CA THR A 270 -47.09 125.33 8.97
C THR A 270 -45.61 125.69 8.81
N GLN A 271 -45.22 126.93 9.16
CA GLN A 271 -43.83 127.36 9.18
C GLN A 271 -43.00 126.69 10.30
N MET A 272 -43.63 126.32 11.41
CA MET A 272 -43.00 125.55 12.47
C MET A 272 -42.66 124.14 11.98
N PHE A 273 -43.62 123.43 11.38
CA PHE A 273 -43.40 122.10 10.82
C PHE A 273 -42.96 122.17 9.34
N ASP A 274 -41.76 122.70 9.12
CA ASP A 274 -41.16 122.94 7.81
C ASP A 274 -40.91 121.66 6.97
N GLU A 275 -40.45 121.85 5.73
CA GLU A 275 -40.15 120.76 4.79
C GLU A 275 -39.13 119.76 5.38
N SER A 276 -38.12 120.23 6.12
CA SER A 276 -37.11 119.36 6.75
C SER A 276 -37.72 118.44 7.81
N TYR A 277 -38.66 118.94 8.60
CA TYR A 277 -39.42 118.16 9.58
C TYR A 277 -40.30 117.11 8.89
N GLN A 278 -41.03 117.50 7.84
CA GLN A 278 -41.89 116.58 7.08
C GLN A 278 -41.07 115.51 6.34
N THR A 279 -39.93 115.85 5.75
CA THR A 279 -39.01 114.89 5.12
C THR A 279 -38.51 113.87 6.15
N SER A 280 -38.11 114.32 7.35
CA SER A 280 -37.67 113.42 8.42
C SER A 280 -38.76 112.42 8.84
N LEU A 281 -40.02 112.86 8.91
CA LEU A 281 -41.16 111.97 9.17
C LEU A 281 -41.48 111.05 8.00
N GLY A 282 -41.29 111.51 6.77
CA GLY A 282 -41.39 110.71 5.56
C GLY A 282 -40.40 109.54 5.57
N VAL A 283 -39.13 109.81 5.92
CA VAL A 283 -38.08 108.78 6.05
C VAL A 283 -38.46 107.73 7.11
N LEU A 284 -38.93 108.18 8.29
CA LEU A 284 -39.37 107.26 9.35
C LEU A 284 -40.60 106.43 8.92
N SER A 285 -41.56 107.04 8.23
CA SER A 285 -42.78 106.37 7.76
C SER A 285 -42.50 105.33 6.68
N GLN A 286 -41.62 105.64 5.72
CA GLN A 286 -41.18 104.71 4.70
C GLN A 286 -40.42 103.52 5.31
N ALA A 287 -39.59 103.78 6.32
CA ALA A 287 -38.93 102.71 7.07
C ALA A 287 -39.93 101.84 7.83
N ALA A 288 -41.00 102.41 8.40
CA ALA A 288 -42.04 101.65 9.11
C ALA A 288 -42.85 100.76 8.16
N GLU A 289 -43.20 101.27 6.97
CA GLU A 289 -43.88 100.48 5.94
C GLU A 289 -43.01 99.32 5.45
N GLY A 290 -41.74 99.57 5.16
CA GLY A 290 -40.79 98.52 4.77
C GLY A 290 -40.57 97.47 5.86
N LEU A 291 -40.58 97.88 7.13
CA LEU A 291 -40.44 96.98 8.27
C LEU A 291 -41.71 96.16 8.53
N ALA A 292 -42.90 96.74 8.32
CA ALA A 292 -44.18 96.03 8.40
C ALA A 292 -44.27 94.90 7.37
N GLN A 293 -43.92 95.18 6.10
CA GLN A 293 -43.84 94.16 5.05
C GLN A 293 -42.84 93.05 5.40
N HIS A 294 -41.74 93.41 6.06
CA HIS A 294 -40.74 92.43 6.51
C HIS A 294 -41.26 91.54 7.64
N CYS A 295 -41.98 92.09 8.62
CA CYS A 295 -42.65 91.32 9.66
C CYS A 295 -43.63 90.29 9.08
N ASP A 296 -44.42 90.68 8.07
CA ASP A 296 -45.34 89.76 7.39
C ASP A 296 -44.59 88.63 6.68
N ALA A 297 -43.51 88.97 5.94
CA ALA A 297 -42.67 87.98 5.25
C ALA A 297 -41.99 86.99 6.21
N LEU A 298 -41.55 87.46 7.38
CA LEU A 298 -40.97 86.58 8.40
C LEU A 298 -42.01 85.73 9.13
N ALA A 299 -43.25 86.20 9.30
CA ALA A 299 -44.34 85.40 9.85
C ALA A 299 -44.72 84.25 8.90
N GLU A 300 -44.80 84.52 7.59
CA GLU A 300 -44.98 83.47 6.58
C GLU A 300 -43.81 82.49 6.56
N PHE A 301 -42.58 83.00 6.71
CA PHE A 301 -41.39 82.16 6.80
C PHE A 301 -41.44 81.25 8.03
N GLU A 302 -41.84 81.75 9.20
CA GLU A 302 -42.03 80.94 10.40
C GLU A 302 -43.03 79.80 10.17
N HIS A 303 -44.15 80.07 9.49
CA HIS A 303 -45.12 79.04 9.16
C HIS A 303 -44.54 77.96 8.23
N ARG A 304 -43.78 78.36 7.19
CA ARG A 304 -43.10 77.42 6.29
C ARG A 304 -42.06 76.56 7.01
N VAL A 305 -41.28 77.16 7.90
CA VAL A 305 -40.27 76.43 8.70
C VAL A 305 -40.95 75.46 9.66
N ALA A 306 -42.06 75.85 10.30
CA ALA A 306 -42.78 74.99 11.24
C ALA A 306 -43.47 73.79 10.60
N THR A 307 -43.81 73.88 9.30
CA THR A 307 -44.44 72.81 8.52
C THR A 307 -43.43 71.99 7.73
N HIS A 308 -42.14 72.30 7.85
CA HIS A 308 -41.08 71.65 7.10
C HIS A 308 -40.75 70.26 7.68
N SER A 309 -40.69 69.24 6.81
CA SER A 309 -40.59 67.81 7.20
C SER A 309 -39.38 67.44 8.08
N PHE A 310 -38.32 68.24 8.03
CA PHE A 310 -37.05 68.02 8.75
C PHE A 310 -36.87 68.96 9.94
N VAL A 311 -37.88 69.75 10.29
CA VAL A 311 -37.82 70.70 11.42
C VAL A 311 -38.75 70.22 12.52
N ASP A 312 -38.18 69.85 13.66
CA ASP A 312 -38.95 69.49 14.84
C ASP A 312 -39.52 70.74 15.54
N GLU A 313 -40.65 70.59 16.25
CA GLU A 313 -41.29 71.67 17.02
C GLU A 313 -40.36 72.32 18.06
N GLY A 314 -39.38 71.56 18.58
CA GLY A 314 -38.38 72.02 19.54
C GLY A 314 -37.07 72.51 18.91
N SER A 315 -37.01 72.67 17.58
CA SER A 315 -35.77 73.03 16.89
C SER A 315 -35.26 74.42 17.29
N GLN A 316 -33.93 74.55 17.30
CA GLN A 316 -33.26 75.82 17.56
C GLN A 316 -33.60 76.88 16.50
N ILE A 317 -33.80 76.47 15.24
CA ILE A 317 -34.22 77.36 14.15
C ILE A 317 -35.57 78.01 14.46
N LEU A 318 -36.58 77.24 14.86
CA LEU A 318 -37.90 77.79 15.21
C LEU A 318 -37.83 78.73 16.41
N SER A 319 -37.00 78.39 17.40
CA SER A 319 -36.80 79.21 18.60
C SER A 319 -36.15 80.56 18.27
N LEU A 320 -35.08 80.54 17.47
CA LEU A 320 -34.39 81.74 16.99
C LEU A 320 -35.29 82.57 16.06
N LEU A 321 -36.05 81.91 15.19
CA LEU A 321 -36.96 82.59 14.26
C LEU A 321 -38.08 83.33 14.99
N LYS A 322 -38.69 82.70 16.01
CA LYS A 322 -39.66 83.37 16.90
C LYS A 322 -39.06 84.58 17.62
N ALA A 323 -37.82 84.47 18.09
CA ALA A 323 -37.11 85.57 18.74
C ALA A 323 -36.84 86.73 17.78
N VAL A 324 -36.38 86.43 16.56
CA VAL A 324 -36.15 87.41 15.48
C VAL A 324 -37.48 88.09 15.08
N ASN A 325 -38.55 87.32 14.89
CA ASN A 325 -39.89 87.83 14.59
C ASN A 325 -40.37 88.82 15.65
N LYS A 326 -40.28 88.44 16.93
CA LYS A 326 -40.62 89.31 18.05
C LYS A 326 -39.76 90.57 18.09
N GLY A 327 -38.46 90.44 17.82
CA GLY A 327 -37.52 91.56 17.76
C GLY A 327 -37.91 92.59 16.70
N PHE A 328 -38.24 92.13 15.49
CA PHE A 328 -38.71 93.01 14.41
C PHE A 328 -40.06 93.66 14.72
N GLN A 329 -40.98 92.96 15.38
CA GLN A 329 -42.25 93.55 15.84
C GLN A 329 -42.01 94.66 16.89
N ILE A 330 -41.07 94.46 17.82
CA ILE A 330 -40.68 95.48 18.80
C ILE A 330 -40.08 96.70 18.08
N LEU A 331 -39.18 96.48 17.12
CA LEU A 331 -38.57 97.55 16.33
C LEU A 331 -39.61 98.35 15.53
N LEU A 332 -40.60 97.67 14.95
CA LEU A 332 -41.72 98.32 14.26
C LEU A 332 -42.55 99.18 15.22
N GLN A 333 -42.86 98.66 16.42
CA GLN A 333 -43.57 99.45 17.44
C GLN A 333 -42.76 100.66 17.90
N GLN A 334 -41.44 100.52 18.09
CA GLN A 334 -40.54 101.63 18.41
C GLN A 334 -40.60 102.72 17.34
N LEU A 335 -40.59 102.34 16.06
CA LEU A 335 -40.62 103.27 14.94
C LEU A 335 -42.00 103.94 14.80
N LEU A 336 -43.10 103.21 14.95
CA LEU A 336 -44.46 103.77 14.95
C LEU A 336 -44.67 104.75 16.11
N ASN A 337 -44.18 104.42 17.30
CA ASN A 337 -44.22 105.32 18.46
C ASN A 337 -43.39 106.58 18.20
N LYS A 338 -42.21 106.45 17.59
CA LYS A 338 -41.37 107.58 17.19
C LYS A 338 -42.06 108.47 16.14
N ILE A 339 -42.82 107.92 15.20
CA ILE A 339 -43.60 108.72 14.23
C ILE A 339 -44.72 109.50 14.95
N LYS A 340 -45.38 108.87 15.92
CA LYS A 340 -46.46 109.48 16.72
C LYS A 340 -45.95 110.59 17.64
N GLU A 341 -44.77 110.41 18.22
CA GLU A 341 -44.09 111.35 19.13
C GLU A 341 -42.62 111.58 18.70
N PRO A 342 -42.37 112.40 17.66
CA PRO A 342 -41.03 112.57 17.07
C PRO A 342 -39.99 113.19 17.98
N SER A 343 -40.41 113.89 19.03
CA SER A 343 -39.49 114.42 20.04
C SER A 343 -38.86 113.34 20.93
N LEU A 344 -39.45 112.13 20.99
CA LEU A 344 -38.91 111.02 21.79
C LEU A 344 -37.58 110.50 21.23
N LYS A 345 -36.62 110.24 22.12
CA LYS A 345 -35.39 109.53 21.74
C LYS A 345 -35.60 108.04 21.93
N VAL A 346 -35.49 107.28 20.85
CA VAL A 346 -35.67 105.82 20.86
C VAL A 346 -34.37 105.19 20.39
N GLN A 347 -33.83 104.28 21.20
CA GLN A 347 -32.73 103.42 20.76
C GLN A 347 -33.34 102.22 20.02
N PRO A 348 -33.09 102.07 18.71
CA PRO A 348 -33.62 100.96 17.94
C PRO A 348 -33.06 99.63 18.45
N GLU A 349 -33.92 98.62 18.55
CA GLU A 349 -33.53 97.25 18.88
C GLU A 349 -32.46 96.73 17.89
N ASN A 350 -31.34 96.21 18.40
CA ASN A 350 -30.29 95.63 17.56
C ASN A 350 -30.55 94.13 17.35
N LEU A 351 -30.90 93.77 16.12
CA LEU A 351 -31.23 92.39 15.74
C LEU A 351 -30.09 91.66 15.02
N GLN A 352 -28.91 92.28 14.86
CA GLN A 352 -27.80 91.71 14.08
C GLN A 352 -27.32 90.37 14.61
N GLU A 353 -27.16 90.24 15.93
CA GLU A 353 -26.72 88.99 16.56
C GLU A 353 -27.75 87.87 16.40
N SER A 354 -29.02 88.15 16.66
CA SER A 354 -30.12 87.18 16.49
C SER A 354 -30.28 86.72 15.05
N LEU A 355 -30.12 87.63 14.08
CA LEU A 355 -30.11 87.32 12.65
C LEU A 355 -28.91 86.46 12.26
N PHE A 356 -27.72 86.75 12.80
CA PHE A 356 -26.52 85.96 12.55
C PHE A 356 -26.64 84.53 13.10
N LEU A 357 -27.17 84.38 14.32
CA LEU A 357 -27.43 83.07 14.92
C LEU A 357 -28.44 82.27 14.09
N LEU A 358 -29.54 82.91 13.65
CA LEU A 358 -30.53 82.27 12.79
C LEU A 358 -29.91 81.84 11.44
N GLN A 359 -29.11 82.70 10.82
CA GLN A 359 -28.43 82.40 9.56
C GLN A 359 -27.52 81.17 9.68
N ASN A 360 -26.69 81.10 10.73
CA ASN A 360 -25.81 79.95 10.96
C ASN A 360 -26.59 78.64 11.14
N GLU A 361 -27.69 78.67 11.89
CA GLU A 361 -28.53 77.47 12.09
C GLU A 361 -29.23 77.05 10.79
N VAL A 362 -29.69 78.00 9.98
CA VAL A 362 -30.26 77.70 8.65
C VAL A 362 -29.21 77.13 7.70
N ASP A 363 -27.97 77.66 7.71
CA ASP A 363 -26.89 77.14 6.87
C ASP A 363 -26.45 75.73 7.29
N ALA A 364 -26.37 75.47 8.61
CA ALA A 364 -26.12 74.13 9.15
C ALA A 364 -27.24 73.16 8.76
N PHE A 365 -28.49 73.60 8.81
CA PHE A 365 -29.66 72.83 8.37
C PHE A 365 -29.61 72.50 6.88
N ASN A 366 -29.41 73.49 6.02
CA ASN A 366 -29.32 73.30 4.57
C ASN A 366 -28.15 72.40 4.19
N THR A 367 -27.05 72.43 4.94
CA THR A 367 -25.93 71.49 4.76
C THR A 367 -26.36 70.04 5.02
N ARG A 368 -27.15 69.78 6.08
CA ARG A 368 -27.72 68.44 6.34
C ARG A 368 -28.72 68.03 5.27
N VAL A 369 -29.57 68.95 4.80
CA VAL A 369 -30.53 68.69 3.71
C VAL A 369 -29.81 68.32 2.41
N ARG A 370 -28.76 69.06 2.03
CA ARG A 370 -27.97 68.75 0.84
C ARG A 370 -27.32 67.37 0.90
N GLU A 371 -26.75 67.01 2.05
CA GLU A 371 -26.15 65.68 2.22
C GLU A 371 -27.21 64.57 2.15
N ASN A 372 -28.36 64.76 2.80
CA ASN A 372 -29.48 63.83 2.69
C ASN A 372 -29.96 63.66 1.24
N ASN A 373 -30.15 64.76 0.50
CA ASN A 373 -30.58 64.71 -0.90
C ASN A 373 -29.54 64.02 -1.79
N ARG A 374 -28.24 64.28 -1.56
CA ARG A 374 -27.13 63.58 -2.25
C ARG A 374 -27.20 62.08 -2.03
N LEU A 375 -27.45 61.64 -0.80
CA LEU A 375 -27.62 60.23 -0.43
C LEU A 375 -28.89 59.63 -1.05
N ALA A 376 -30.01 60.37 -1.05
CA ALA A 376 -31.28 59.94 -1.64
C ALA A 376 -31.17 59.71 -3.15
N GLU A 377 -30.55 60.65 -3.88
CA GLU A 377 -30.36 60.57 -5.33
C GLU A 377 -29.42 59.42 -5.73
N ASN A 378 -28.40 59.15 -4.92
CA ASN A 378 -27.40 58.11 -5.18
C ASN A 378 -27.63 56.81 -4.40
N PHE A 379 -28.81 56.63 -3.80
CA PHE A 379 -29.08 55.60 -2.79
C PHE A 379 -28.65 54.20 -3.22
N THR A 380 -29.02 53.78 -4.44
CA THR A 380 -28.66 52.45 -4.98
C THR A 380 -27.16 52.25 -5.09
N HIS A 381 -26.42 53.29 -5.50
CA HIS A 381 -24.97 53.22 -5.64
C HIS A 381 -24.29 53.18 -4.27
N GLU A 382 -24.69 54.09 -3.36
CA GLU A 382 -24.16 54.17 -2.00
C GLU A 382 -24.46 52.89 -1.20
N LYS A 383 -25.65 52.30 -1.36
CA LYS A 383 -26.02 51.02 -0.73
C LYS A 383 -25.16 49.87 -1.23
N LYS A 384 -24.83 49.86 -2.54
CA LYS A 384 -23.94 48.86 -3.13
C LYS A 384 -22.50 49.03 -2.64
N SER A 385 -22.02 50.26 -2.52
CA SER A 385 -20.69 50.56 -1.97
C SER A 385 -20.61 50.13 -0.51
N LEU A 386 -21.60 50.51 0.31
CA LEU A 386 -21.68 50.13 1.71
C LEU A 386 -21.78 48.61 1.89
N HIS A 387 -22.51 47.91 1.01
CA HIS A 387 -22.51 46.45 1.00
C HIS A 387 -21.11 45.88 0.76
N ALA A 388 -20.33 46.43 -0.17
CA ALA A 388 -18.96 45.99 -0.41
C ALA A 388 -18.06 46.24 0.81
N ASP A 389 -18.18 47.40 1.45
CA ASP A 389 -17.45 47.74 2.69
C ASP A 389 -17.80 46.79 3.84
N VAL A 390 -19.08 46.46 4.01
CA VAL A 390 -19.55 45.49 5.02
C VAL A 390 -18.97 44.10 4.76
N MET A 391 -18.97 43.64 3.51
CA MET A 391 -18.40 42.33 3.15
C MET A 391 -16.89 42.30 3.38
N ALA A 392 -16.17 43.36 2.99
CA ALA A 392 -14.74 43.50 3.22
C ALA A 392 -14.38 43.49 4.72
N HIS A 393 -15.14 44.20 5.54
CA HIS A 393 -14.98 44.22 7.00
C HIS A 393 -15.17 42.83 7.61
N LEU A 394 -16.29 42.17 7.29
CA LEU A 394 -16.58 40.83 7.79
C LEU A 394 -15.53 39.82 7.33
N ARG A 395 -15.04 39.94 6.09
CA ARG A 395 -13.93 39.12 5.57
C ARG A 395 -12.65 39.35 6.37
N GLY A 396 -12.31 40.61 6.66
CA GLY A 396 -11.14 40.97 7.47
C GLY A 396 -11.18 40.37 8.88
N ILE A 397 -12.34 40.36 9.53
CA ILE A 397 -12.52 39.68 10.85
C ILE A 397 -12.28 38.17 10.74
N CYS A 398 -12.60 37.56 9.60
CA CYS A 398 -12.48 36.12 9.39
C CYS A 398 -11.07 35.68 8.94
N GLU A 399 -10.17 36.61 8.63
CA GLU A 399 -8.92 36.31 7.91
C GLU A 399 -7.96 35.39 8.70
N GLU A 400 -7.91 35.53 10.03
CA GLU A 400 -7.12 34.65 10.89
C GLU A 400 -7.56 33.18 10.79
N PHE A 401 -8.86 32.93 10.68
CA PHE A 401 -9.42 31.58 10.55
C PHE A 401 -9.16 31.00 9.17
N PHE A 402 -9.22 31.83 8.13
CA PHE A 402 -8.88 31.40 6.77
C PHE A 402 -7.39 31.07 6.63
N THR A 403 -6.52 31.89 7.22
CA THR A 403 -5.07 31.64 7.26
C THR A 403 -4.77 30.32 7.97
N GLU A 404 -5.39 30.08 9.13
CA GLU A 404 -5.21 28.83 9.88
C GLU A 404 -5.78 27.62 9.13
N ARG A 405 -6.96 27.75 8.50
CA ARG A 405 -7.53 26.72 7.63
C ARG A 405 -6.57 26.35 6.51
N ASP A 406 -6.02 27.34 5.81
CA ASP A 406 -5.12 27.13 4.67
C ASP A 406 -3.81 26.48 5.10
N ARG A 407 -3.28 26.87 6.28
CA ARG A 407 -2.14 26.19 6.91
C ARG A 407 -2.44 24.72 7.18
N GLN A 408 -3.56 24.41 7.84
CA GLN A 408 -3.95 23.04 8.17
C GLN A 408 -4.21 22.19 6.91
N LEU A 409 -4.89 22.75 5.90
CA LEU A 409 -5.11 22.08 4.62
C LEU A 409 -3.79 21.83 3.87
N GLY A 410 -2.85 22.77 3.92
CA GLY A 410 -1.51 22.63 3.33
C GLY A 410 -0.70 21.52 4.00
N GLU A 411 -0.68 21.48 5.34
CA GLU A 411 -0.02 20.41 6.10
C GLU A 411 -0.62 19.04 5.79
N LEU A 412 -1.95 18.94 5.81
CA LEU A 412 -2.66 17.71 5.49
C LEU A 412 -2.43 17.26 4.04
N GLN A 413 -2.38 18.20 3.09
CA GLN A 413 -2.07 17.89 1.69
C GLN A 413 -0.63 17.41 1.52
N ASN A 414 0.34 17.97 2.26
CA ASN A 414 1.72 17.51 2.26
C ASN A 414 1.83 16.08 2.79
N GLU A 415 1.08 15.73 3.83
CA GLU A 415 1.02 14.37 4.36
C GLU A 415 0.40 13.37 3.37
N ILE A 416 -0.68 13.77 2.67
CA ILE A 416 -1.29 12.96 1.61
C ILE A 416 -0.30 12.74 0.48
N ASN A 417 0.36 13.80 0.01
CA ASN A 417 1.37 13.72 -1.04
C ASN A 417 2.54 12.81 -0.66
N SER A 418 2.97 12.83 0.61
CA SER A 418 4.00 11.92 1.10
C SER A 418 3.56 10.46 1.01
N ARG A 419 2.34 10.15 1.47
CA ARG A 419 1.80 8.78 1.40
C ARG A 419 1.58 8.31 -0.03
N LEU A 420 1.13 9.18 -0.94
CA LEU A 420 1.02 8.84 -2.36
C LEU A 420 2.38 8.47 -2.98
N ARG A 421 3.46 9.17 -2.59
CA ARG A 421 4.82 8.79 -3.01
C ARG A 421 5.23 7.44 -2.46
N ASP A 422 4.97 7.17 -1.17
CA ASP A 422 5.26 5.87 -0.55
C ASP A 422 4.48 4.74 -1.23
N GLY A 423 3.21 4.98 -1.58
CA GLY A 423 2.36 4.06 -2.35
C GLY A 423 2.95 3.76 -3.72
N GLY A 424 3.39 4.80 -4.46
CA GLY A 424 4.05 4.62 -5.76
C GLY A 424 5.33 3.77 -5.69
N ILE A 425 6.12 3.90 -4.62
CA ILE A 425 7.31 3.06 -4.38
C ILE A 425 6.91 1.60 -4.15
N LEU A 426 5.89 1.35 -3.33
CA LEU A 426 5.39 0.00 -3.06
C LEU A 426 4.80 -0.66 -4.31
N GLU A 427 4.08 0.11 -5.14
CA GLU A 427 3.52 -0.34 -6.42
C GLU A 427 4.63 -0.74 -7.40
N ALA A 428 5.68 0.08 -7.50
CA ALA A 428 6.85 -0.22 -8.33
C ALA A 428 7.57 -1.48 -7.87
N ASN A 429 7.76 -1.66 -6.55
CA ASN A 429 8.36 -2.87 -5.99
C ASN A 429 7.50 -4.11 -6.26
N LYS A 430 6.17 -4.00 -6.12
CA LYS A 430 5.24 -5.09 -6.44
C LYS A 430 5.33 -5.47 -7.92
N LYS A 431 5.36 -4.49 -8.82
CA LYS A 431 5.54 -4.72 -10.26
C LYS A 431 6.88 -5.40 -10.58
N GLN A 432 7.96 -4.98 -9.94
CA GLN A 432 9.27 -5.63 -10.11
C GLN A 432 9.23 -7.11 -9.69
N LEU A 433 8.55 -7.43 -8.57
CA LEU A 433 8.36 -8.82 -8.15
C LEU A 433 7.46 -9.60 -9.12
N ASP A 434 6.44 -8.98 -9.72
CA ASP A 434 5.61 -9.59 -10.77
C ASP A 434 6.45 -9.97 -11.99
N ASP A 435 7.26 -9.02 -12.49
CA ASP A 435 8.11 -9.23 -13.65
C ASP A 435 9.17 -10.31 -13.38
N GLU A 436 9.80 -10.33 -12.20
CA GLU A 436 10.73 -11.38 -11.78
C GLU A 436 10.05 -12.75 -11.66
N THR A 437 8.85 -12.80 -11.08
CA THR A 437 8.06 -14.03 -10.96
C THR A 437 7.71 -14.59 -12.33
N ASN A 438 7.24 -13.75 -13.25
CA ASN A 438 6.89 -14.16 -14.60
C ASN A 438 8.12 -14.67 -15.39
N ALA A 439 9.27 -14.03 -15.21
CA ALA A 439 10.52 -14.50 -15.82
C ALA A 439 10.94 -15.87 -15.27
N LEU A 440 10.88 -16.07 -13.95
CA LEU A 440 11.20 -17.35 -13.30
C LEU A 440 10.22 -18.46 -13.72
N THR A 441 8.92 -18.17 -13.78
CA THR A 441 7.89 -19.11 -14.25
C THR A 441 8.10 -19.49 -15.72
N GLY A 442 8.52 -18.53 -16.56
CA GLY A 442 8.85 -18.77 -17.97
C GLY A 442 10.08 -19.68 -18.17
N GLN A 443 11.00 -19.74 -17.21
CA GLN A 443 12.19 -20.60 -17.24
C GLN A 443 11.92 -22.05 -16.80
N LEU A 444 10.79 -22.33 -16.14
CA LEU A 444 10.43 -23.70 -15.76
C LEU A 444 10.13 -24.52 -17.03
N SER A 445 10.86 -25.61 -17.24
CA SER A 445 10.67 -26.51 -18.39
C SER A 445 9.33 -27.26 -18.31
N ASP A 446 8.68 -27.54 -19.45
CA ASP A 446 7.47 -28.37 -19.49
C ASP A 446 7.84 -29.85 -19.27
N ILE A 447 7.62 -30.34 -18.05
CA ILE A 447 7.93 -31.71 -17.62
C ILE A 447 6.74 -32.67 -17.81
N GLN A 448 5.62 -32.21 -18.36
CA GLN A 448 4.44 -33.04 -18.63
C GLN A 448 4.76 -34.26 -19.53
N PRO A 449 5.54 -34.14 -20.62
CA PRO A 449 5.88 -35.30 -21.45
C PRO A 449 6.65 -36.39 -20.67
N THR A 450 7.48 -35.97 -19.72
CA THR A 450 8.23 -36.88 -18.84
C THR A 450 7.30 -37.60 -17.87
N ILE A 451 6.35 -36.87 -17.28
CA ILE A 451 5.32 -37.44 -16.40
C ILE A 451 4.44 -38.45 -17.14
N ASP A 452 4.02 -38.12 -18.35
CA ASP A 452 3.22 -39.01 -19.19
C ASP A 452 4.00 -40.30 -19.50
N SER A 453 5.30 -40.19 -19.76
CA SER A 453 6.17 -41.35 -19.97
C SER A 453 6.28 -42.23 -18.72
N ILE A 454 6.46 -41.64 -17.53
CA ILE A 454 6.54 -42.39 -16.27
C ILE A 454 5.23 -43.12 -16.01
N ASN A 455 4.09 -42.43 -16.11
CA ASN A 455 2.76 -43.02 -15.92
C ASN A 455 2.47 -44.16 -16.92
N ALA A 456 2.88 -44.00 -18.19
CA ALA A 456 2.75 -45.06 -19.18
C ALA A 456 3.56 -46.31 -18.81
N ASN A 457 4.80 -46.13 -18.33
CA ASN A 457 5.63 -47.25 -17.89
C ASN A 457 5.09 -47.91 -16.61
N LEU A 458 4.58 -47.14 -15.64
CA LEU A 458 3.91 -47.69 -14.45
C LEU A 458 2.73 -48.60 -14.84
N ARG A 459 1.89 -48.16 -15.78
CA ARG A 459 0.76 -48.96 -16.30
C ARG A 459 1.23 -50.23 -17.02
N LEU A 460 2.30 -50.16 -17.82
CA LEU A 460 2.89 -51.34 -18.47
C LEU A 460 3.41 -52.37 -17.47
N LEU A 461 3.93 -51.91 -16.33
CA LEU A 461 4.34 -52.74 -15.20
C LEU A 461 3.14 -53.25 -14.37
N GLY A 462 1.89 -53.01 -14.81
CA GLY A 462 0.71 -53.40 -14.05
C GLY A 462 0.52 -52.62 -12.74
N ILE A 463 1.29 -51.55 -12.51
CA ILE A 463 1.16 -50.66 -11.36
C ILE A 463 0.09 -49.61 -11.72
N THR A 464 -1.16 -49.91 -11.40
CA THR A 464 -2.32 -49.02 -11.63
C THR A 464 -2.86 -48.39 -10.34
N GLY A 465 -2.27 -48.75 -9.20
CA GLY A 465 -2.70 -48.26 -7.89
C GLY A 465 -2.48 -46.77 -7.70
N PHE A 466 -1.53 -46.16 -8.42
CA PHE A 466 -1.25 -44.72 -8.35
C PHE A 466 -0.76 -44.17 -9.69
N GLU A 467 -0.82 -42.86 -9.85
CA GLU A 467 -0.24 -42.13 -10.98
C GLU A 467 0.24 -40.74 -10.56
N ILE A 468 1.01 -40.09 -11.42
CA ILE A 468 1.53 -38.74 -11.23
C ILE A 468 0.66 -37.75 -12.00
N ILE A 469 0.18 -36.69 -11.36
CA ILE A 469 -0.71 -35.69 -11.97
C ILE A 469 -0.22 -34.27 -11.74
N CYS A 470 -0.56 -33.35 -12.65
CA CYS A 470 -0.38 -31.92 -12.43
C CYS A 470 -1.35 -31.44 -11.34
N HIS A 471 -0.83 -30.77 -10.32
CA HIS A 471 -1.57 -30.16 -9.20
C HIS A 471 -1.80 -28.67 -9.44
N ASP A 472 -0.81 -27.97 -9.98
CA ASP A 472 -0.89 -26.53 -10.29
C ASP A 472 -0.20 -26.29 -11.63
N THR A 473 -1.00 -25.93 -12.63
CA THR A 473 -0.54 -25.70 -14.00
C THR A 473 0.27 -24.42 -14.15
N GLU A 474 0.01 -23.39 -13.33
CA GLU A 474 0.74 -22.12 -13.37
C GLU A 474 2.12 -22.27 -12.75
N MET A 475 2.20 -23.02 -11.65
CA MET A 475 3.44 -23.29 -10.92
C MET A 475 4.17 -24.55 -11.40
N LYS A 476 3.62 -25.26 -12.40
CA LYS A 476 4.13 -26.53 -12.96
C LYS A 476 4.46 -27.57 -11.89
N LEU A 477 3.52 -27.73 -10.96
CA LEU A 477 3.66 -28.60 -9.80
C LEU A 477 2.97 -29.96 -10.12
N TYR A 478 3.64 -31.10 -9.86
CA TYR A 478 3.10 -32.48 -9.99
C TYR A 478 3.04 -33.30 -8.68
N ARG A 479 1.99 -34.10 -8.45
CA ARG A 479 1.85 -35.00 -7.26
C ARG A 479 1.50 -36.44 -7.60
N LEU A 480 1.72 -37.34 -6.65
CA LEU A 480 1.17 -38.71 -6.66
C LEU A 480 -0.32 -38.70 -6.25
N ARG A 481 -1.15 -39.45 -6.97
CA ARG A 481 -2.57 -39.67 -6.69
C ARG A 481 -2.89 -41.16 -6.65
N ARG A 482 -3.69 -41.58 -5.66
CA ARG A 482 -4.31 -42.92 -5.56
C ARG A 482 -5.82 -42.81 -5.83
N GLY A 483 -6.32 -43.49 -6.87
CA GLY A 483 -7.76 -43.51 -7.19
C GLY A 483 -8.42 -42.12 -7.26
N SER A 484 -9.61 -41.99 -6.64
CA SER A 484 -10.42 -40.77 -6.57
C SER A 484 -10.26 -40.00 -5.24
N GLU A 485 -9.21 -40.27 -4.46
CA GLU A 485 -9.07 -39.71 -3.11
C GLU A 485 -8.90 -38.18 -3.10
N PRO A 486 -9.37 -37.50 -2.03
CA PRO A 486 -9.31 -36.05 -1.92
C PRO A 486 -7.87 -35.52 -1.80
N GLU A 487 -7.71 -34.24 -2.14
CA GLU A 487 -6.46 -33.51 -2.41
C GLU A 487 -5.38 -33.50 -1.31
N LYS A 488 -5.58 -34.14 -0.15
CA LYS A 488 -4.72 -34.02 1.05
C LYS A 488 -4.18 -35.34 1.61
N ALA A 489 -4.38 -36.48 0.95
CA ALA A 489 -3.87 -37.75 1.45
C ALA A 489 -2.35 -37.88 1.26
N GLU A 490 -1.62 -38.34 2.28
CA GLU A 490 -0.20 -38.70 2.19
C GLU A 490 -0.01 -40.00 1.41
N VAL A 491 -0.35 -40.00 0.11
CA VAL A 491 -0.31 -41.18 -0.77
C VAL A 491 1.08 -41.84 -0.74
N PHE A 492 2.14 -41.05 -0.59
CA PHE A 492 3.51 -41.53 -0.59
C PHE A 492 3.87 -42.49 0.56
N LYS A 493 3.41 -42.22 1.80
CA LYS A 493 3.68 -43.13 2.94
C LYS A 493 2.93 -44.46 2.82
N SER A 494 1.92 -44.52 1.96
CA SER A 494 1.11 -45.71 1.69
C SER A 494 1.67 -46.63 0.59
N LEU A 495 2.77 -46.23 -0.05
CA LEU A 495 3.45 -47.04 -1.07
C LEU A 495 4.35 -48.11 -0.42
N SER A 496 4.34 -49.30 -0.99
CA SER A 496 5.30 -50.36 -0.65
C SER A 496 6.72 -49.98 -1.04
N GLU A 497 7.73 -50.60 -0.42
CA GLU A 497 9.14 -50.40 -0.77
C GLU A 497 9.41 -50.70 -2.25
N GLY A 498 8.76 -51.73 -2.82
CA GLY A 498 8.85 -52.03 -4.25
C GLY A 498 8.27 -50.92 -5.15
N GLU A 499 7.11 -50.35 -4.80
CA GLU A 499 6.52 -49.23 -5.56
C GLU A 499 7.39 -47.97 -5.51
N LYS A 500 8.00 -47.68 -4.35
CA LYS A 500 8.97 -46.59 -4.20
C LYS A 500 10.19 -46.81 -5.10
N THR A 501 10.77 -48.01 -5.10
CA THR A 501 11.90 -48.36 -5.97
C THR A 501 11.53 -48.18 -7.45
N MET A 502 10.34 -48.64 -7.87
CA MET A 502 9.91 -48.56 -9.27
C MET A 502 9.70 -47.13 -9.77
N VAL A 503 8.98 -46.29 -9.01
CA VAL A 503 8.75 -44.89 -9.43
C VAL A 503 10.07 -44.11 -9.46
N SER A 504 10.96 -44.34 -8.51
CA SER A 504 12.31 -43.76 -8.47
C SER A 504 13.15 -44.18 -9.66
N PHE A 505 13.07 -45.46 -10.01
CA PHE A 505 13.82 -46.03 -11.11
C PHE A 505 13.35 -45.48 -12.46
N LEU A 506 12.04 -45.41 -12.69
CA LEU A 506 11.49 -44.78 -13.90
C LEU A 506 11.89 -43.31 -14.00
N TYR A 507 11.85 -42.59 -12.88
CA TYR A 507 12.31 -41.21 -12.81
C TYR A 507 13.81 -41.09 -13.15
N PHE A 508 14.64 -41.98 -12.58
CA PHE A 508 16.06 -42.06 -12.90
C PHE A 508 16.31 -42.32 -14.40
N ILE A 509 15.56 -43.23 -15.02
CA ILE A 509 15.66 -43.52 -16.46
C ILE A 509 15.33 -42.29 -17.33
N GLU A 510 14.30 -41.52 -16.99
CA GLU A 510 13.97 -40.30 -17.73
C GLU A 510 15.01 -39.18 -17.49
N SER A 511 15.59 -39.09 -16.29
CA SER A 511 16.71 -38.18 -16.01
C SER A 511 17.98 -38.56 -16.77
N CYS A 512 18.16 -39.85 -17.05
CA CYS A 512 19.25 -40.35 -17.87
C CYS A 512 19.11 -39.97 -19.34
N SER A 513 17.87 -39.83 -19.81
CA SER A 513 17.52 -39.59 -21.22
C SER A 513 17.56 -38.10 -21.62
N GLY A 514 17.81 -37.19 -20.66
CA GLY A 514 17.91 -35.74 -20.91
C GLY A 514 16.57 -35.00 -20.89
N SER A 515 15.45 -35.68 -20.59
CA SER A 515 14.10 -35.12 -20.57
C SER A 515 13.82 -34.16 -19.39
N LEU A 516 14.79 -33.98 -18.48
CA LEU A 516 14.60 -33.33 -17.19
C LEU A 516 15.62 -32.23 -16.87
N THR A 517 16.64 -32.00 -17.69
CA THR A 517 17.64 -30.95 -17.44
C THR A 517 17.81 -30.06 -18.69
N PRO A 518 17.71 -28.72 -18.57
CA PRO A 518 17.91 -27.79 -19.68
C PRO A 518 19.33 -27.87 -20.28
N GLU A 519 20.32 -28.19 -19.44
CA GLU A 519 21.70 -28.39 -19.86
C GLU A 519 21.87 -29.79 -20.43
N THR A 520 22.11 -29.87 -21.74
CA THR A 520 22.35 -31.13 -22.44
C THR A 520 23.77 -31.61 -22.14
N ILE A 521 23.95 -32.32 -21.03
CA ILE A 521 25.21 -33.01 -20.74
C ILE A 521 25.43 -34.05 -21.84
N HIS A 522 26.49 -33.87 -22.64
CA HIS A 522 26.82 -34.80 -23.70
C HIS A 522 27.04 -36.22 -23.14
N PRO A 523 26.40 -37.26 -23.71
CA PRO A 523 26.52 -38.64 -23.23
C PRO A 523 27.95 -39.15 -23.13
N GLU A 524 28.85 -38.65 -23.97
CA GLU A 524 30.28 -38.99 -23.96
C GLU A 524 31.01 -38.59 -22.67
N ASN A 525 30.46 -37.64 -21.89
CA ASN A 525 31.08 -37.17 -20.64
C ASN A 525 30.45 -37.82 -19.39
N LYS A 526 29.59 -38.82 -19.56
CA LYS A 526 28.70 -39.33 -18.52
C LYS A 526 28.96 -40.78 -18.16
N LEU A 527 28.94 -41.08 -16.85
CA LEU A 527 28.94 -42.42 -16.27
C LEU A 527 27.60 -42.65 -15.55
N ILE A 528 26.88 -43.70 -15.94
CA ILE A 528 25.65 -44.14 -15.26
C ILE A 528 25.99 -45.33 -14.38
N VAL A 529 25.60 -45.29 -13.10
CA VAL A 529 25.79 -46.39 -12.15
C VAL A 529 24.43 -46.81 -11.61
N ILE A 530 24.09 -48.09 -11.75
CA ILE A 530 22.83 -48.66 -11.29
C ILE A 530 23.16 -49.75 -10.27
N ASP A 531 22.85 -49.50 -9.01
CA ASP A 531 23.05 -50.44 -7.90
C ASP A 531 21.73 -51.11 -7.53
N ASP A 532 21.63 -52.38 -7.90
CA ASP A 532 20.59 -53.31 -7.52
C ASP A 532 19.15 -52.78 -7.74
N PRO A 533 18.75 -52.52 -9.00
CA PRO A 533 17.49 -51.86 -9.33
C PRO A 533 16.25 -52.70 -9.04
N ILE A 534 16.44 -53.94 -8.59
CA ILE A 534 15.39 -54.91 -8.31
C ILE A 534 15.28 -55.29 -6.82
N SER A 535 15.98 -54.57 -5.94
CA SER A 535 15.87 -54.80 -4.50
C SER A 535 14.41 -54.67 -4.04
N SER A 536 13.91 -55.68 -3.32
CA SER A 536 12.52 -55.76 -2.83
C SER A 536 11.42 -55.77 -3.90
N LEU A 537 11.75 -56.07 -5.17
CA LEU A 537 10.76 -56.24 -6.23
C LEU A 537 10.27 -57.69 -6.35
N SER A 538 9.04 -57.86 -6.83
CA SER A 538 8.55 -59.16 -7.29
C SER A 538 9.39 -59.66 -8.47
N HIS A 539 9.57 -60.98 -8.57
CA HIS A 539 10.24 -61.63 -9.70
C HIS A 539 9.63 -61.22 -11.06
N ASN A 540 8.34 -60.86 -11.05
CA ASN A 540 7.59 -60.40 -12.22
C ASN A 540 8.05 -59.06 -12.80
N TYR A 541 8.95 -58.31 -12.16
CA TYR A 541 9.44 -57.01 -12.65
C TYR A 541 10.87 -57.06 -13.18
N ILE A 542 11.56 -58.18 -13.00
CA ILE A 542 12.97 -58.30 -13.36
C ILE A 542 13.18 -58.12 -14.87
N TYR A 543 12.32 -58.76 -15.68
CA TYR A 543 12.40 -58.69 -17.14
C TYR A 543 12.17 -57.26 -17.65
N GLU A 544 11.19 -56.55 -17.08
CA GLU A 544 10.81 -55.21 -17.49
C GLU A 544 11.87 -54.19 -17.09
N VAL A 545 12.43 -54.30 -15.88
CA VAL A 545 13.56 -53.48 -15.43
C VAL A 545 14.77 -53.71 -16.33
N ALA A 546 15.12 -54.97 -16.63
CA ALA A 546 16.22 -55.29 -17.53
C ALA A 546 16.01 -54.74 -18.95
N ALA A 547 14.79 -54.89 -19.48
CA ALA A 547 14.40 -54.37 -20.79
C ALA A 547 14.46 -52.83 -20.84
N LEU A 548 14.07 -52.14 -19.76
CA LEU A 548 14.17 -50.69 -19.64
C LEU A 548 15.63 -50.22 -19.67
N ILE A 549 16.51 -50.82 -18.87
CA ILE A 549 17.95 -50.51 -18.86
C ILE A 549 18.53 -50.70 -20.26
N LYS A 550 18.24 -51.85 -20.88
CA LYS A 550 18.71 -52.15 -22.24
C LYS A 550 18.27 -51.08 -23.24
N ARG A 551 16.97 -50.75 -23.29
CA ARG A 551 16.38 -49.87 -24.30
C ARG A 551 16.76 -48.40 -24.07
N LYS A 552 16.58 -47.91 -22.84
CA LYS A 552 16.66 -46.48 -22.50
C LYS A 552 18.05 -46.03 -22.07
N ILE A 553 18.94 -46.95 -21.67
CA ILE A 553 20.30 -46.61 -21.22
C ILE A 553 21.38 -47.16 -22.16
N ILE A 554 21.40 -48.48 -22.37
CA ILE A 554 22.51 -49.13 -23.10
C ILE A 554 22.42 -48.92 -24.62
N LYS A 555 21.25 -49.19 -25.22
CA LYS A 555 21.01 -49.07 -26.67
C LYS A 555 20.88 -47.62 -27.12
N SER A 556 20.25 -46.77 -26.32
CA SER A 556 20.14 -45.33 -26.58
C SER A 556 21.49 -44.60 -26.53
N GLY A 557 22.50 -45.20 -25.88
CA GLY A 557 23.79 -44.55 -25.67
C GLY A 557 23.69 -43.39 -24.69
N ALA A 558 22.87 -43.51 -23.64
CA ALA A 558 22.62 -42.44 -22.67
C ALA A 558 23.88 -42.02 -21.87
N ALA A 559 24.94 -42.80 -21.90
CA ALA A 559 26.22 -42.55 -21.27
C ALA A 559 27.36 -43.27 -22.00
N ARG A 560 28.59 -42.76 -21.85
CA ARG A 560 29.81 -43.38 -22.35
C ARG A 560 30.09 -44.73 -21.69
N HIS A 561 29.89 -44.78 -20.38
CA HIS A 561 30.11 -45.97 -19.56
C HIS A 561 28.87 -46.20 -18.67
N VAL A 562 28.45 -47.46 -18.54
CA VAL A 562 27.34 -47.88 -17.68
C VAL A 562 27.84 -48.97 -16.74
N VAL A 563 27.67 -48.80 -15.43
CA VAL A 563 28.03 -49.77 -14.41
C VAL A 563 26.75 -50.29 -13.76
N ILE A 564 26.55 -51.60 -13.78
CA ILE A 564 25.38 -52.23 -13.16
C ILE A 564 25.89 -53.17 -12.09
N LEU A 565 25.46 -52.98 -10.86
CA LEU A 565 25.79 -53.84 -9.73
C LEU A 565 24.53 -54.59 -9.31
N THR A 566 24.65 -55.89 -9.01
CA THR A 566 23.53 -56.66 -8.47
C THR A 566 24.02 -57.81 -7.60
N HIS A 567 23.15 -58.23 -6.68
CA HIS A 567 23.33 -59.48 -5.94
C HIS A 567 22.53 -60.65 -6.51
N ASN A 568 21.63 -60.38 -7.44
CA ASN A 568 20.71 -61.35 -7.99
C ASN A 568 21.31 -61.95 -9.27
N MET A 569 21.62 -63.25 -9.24
CA MET A 569 22.25 -63.94 -10.37
C MET A 569 21.30 -64.02 -11.57
N PHE A 570 20.01 -64.19 -11.33
CA PHE A 570 19.02 -64.23 -12.40
C PHE A 570 18.97 -62.89 -13.17
N PHE A 571 18.94 -61.76 -12.47
CA PHE A 571 19.01 -60.43 -13.11
C PHE A 571 20.35 -60.17 -13.80
N PHE A 572 21.46 -60.61 -13.20
CA PHE A 572 22.78 -60.54 -13.83
C PHE A 572 22.76 -61.25 -15.19
N GLN A 573 22.23 -62.47 -15.23
CA GLN A 573 22.12 -63.26 -16.46
C GLN A 573 21.15 -62.65 -17.46
N GLU A 574 20.01 -62.12 -17.01
CA GLU A 574 19.07 -61.43 -17.90
C GLU A 574 19.70 -60.20 -18.57
N ILE A 575 20.45 -59.37 -17.82
CA ILE A 575 21.19 -58.24 -18.39
C ILE A 575 22.28 -58.73 -19.37
N LEU A 576 22.98 -59.81 -19.04
CA LEU A 576 24.02 -60.41 -19.87
C LEU A 576 23.46 -60.98 -21.18
N LEU A 577 22.36 -61.73 -21.16
CA LEU A 577 21.67 -62.25 -22.33
C LEU A 577 21.14 -61.11 -23.23
N ASN A 578 20.82 -59.97 -22.62
CA ASN A 578 20.44 -58.78 -23.32
C ASN A 578 21.60 -58.07 -24.06
N SER A 579 22.86 -58.47 -23.84
CA SER A 579 24.04 -57.90 -24.51
C SER A 579 24.15 -58.26 -26.00
N GLY A 580 23.50 -59.35 -26.45
CA GLY A 580 23.58 -59.84 -27.82
C GLY A 580 23.87 -61.35 -27.89
N ARG A 581 24.36 -61.84 -29.04
CA ARG A 581 24.79 -63.25 -29.16
C ARG A 581 26.09 -63.46 -28.36
N LEU A 582 26.02 -64.36 -27.37
CA LEU A 582 27.19 -64.83 -26.63
C LEU A 582 28.05 -65.70 -27.56
N GLN A 583 29.36 -65.49 -27.56
CA GLN A 583 30.33 -66.24 -28.37
C GLN A 583 31.19 -67.11 -27.46
N ASP A 584 31.23 -68.42 -27.71
CA ASP A 584 31.84 -69.40 -26.80
C ASP A 584 33.35 -69.18 -26.53
N ASN A 585 34.06 -68.48 -27.41
CA ASN A 585 35.51 -68.26 -27.28
C ASN A 585 35.88 -66.96 -26.52
N ARG A 586 34.93 -66.30 -25.85
CA ARG A 586 35.18 -65.04 -25.13
C ARG A 586 34.74 -65.12 -23.68
N GLU A 587 35.53 -64.53 -22.79
CA GLU A 587 35.17 -64.42 -21.37
C GLU A 587 34.02 -63.42 -21.12
N ALA A 588 33.82 -62.44 -22.02
CA ALA A 588 32.76 -61.44 -21.93
C ALA A 588 32.28 -60.96 -23.32
N PRO A 589 31.04 -60.42 -23.43
CA PRO A 589 30.55 -59.81 -24.67
C PRO A 589 31.41 -58.63 -25.16
N VAL A 590 31.32 -58.32 -26.45
CA VAL A 590 32.07 -57.20 -27.07
C VAL A 590 31.72 -55.88 -26.36
N ASN A 591 32.73 -55.14 -25.89
CA ASN A 591 32.61 -53.88 -25.14
C ASN A 591 31.98 -54.02 -23.73
N TRP A 592 31.94 -55.23 -23.18
CA TRP A 592 31.47 -55.48 -21.81
C TRP A 592 32.63 -55.90 -20.91
N SER A 593 32.54 -55.56 -19.63
CA SER A 593 33.41 -56.08 -18.58
C SER A 593 32.54 -56.75 -17.52
N LEU A 594 32.92 -57.94 -17.10
CA LEU A 594 32.22 -58.71 -16.08
C LEU A 594 33.13 -58.83 -14.87
N LEU A 595 32.65 -58.35 -13.73
CA LEU A 595 33.41 -58.32 -12.48
C LEU A 595 32.63 -59.00 -11.36
N ARG A 596 33.36 -59.49 -10.36
CA ARG A 596 32.80 -60.10 -9.16
C ARG A 596 33.42 -59.51 -7.91
N ILE A 597 32.58 -59.08 -6.96
CA ILE A 597 33.02 -58.65 -5.64
C ILE A 597 32.86 -59.81 -4.67
N ILE A 598 34.01 -60.27 -4.17
CA ILE A 598 34.11 -61.32 -3.14
C ILE A 598 34.50 -60.70 -1.81
N LYS A 599 34.12 -61.35 -0.70
CA LYS A 599 34.36 -60.85 0.66
C LYS A 599 34.87 -61.97 1.57
N SER A 600 36.10 -61.81 2.03
CA SER A 600 36.63 -62.52 3.20
C SER A 600 36.59 -61.56 4.41
N ASP A 601 37.72 -61.29 5.06
CA ASP A 601 37.85 -60.20 6.04
C ASP A 601 37.55 -58.82 5.41
N TYR A 602 38.04 -58.63 4.17
CA TYR A 602 37.83 -57.43 3.38
C TYR A 602 37.36 -57.79 1.97
N SER A 603 36.66 -56.85 1.33
CA SER A 603 36.22 -56.95 -0.06
C SER A 603 37.39 -56.91 -1.04
N SER A 604 37.29 -57.67 -2.13
CA SER A 604 38.15 -57.58 -3.32
C SER A 604 37.32 -57.72 -4.60
N CYS A 605 37.90 -57.38 -5.73
CA CYS A 605 37.28 -57.45 -7.05
C CYS A 605 38.08 -58.39 -7.96
N GLU A 606 37.39 -59.33 -8.60
CA GLU A 606 37.96 -60.25 -9.58
C GLU A 606 37.22 -60.12 -10.92
N LYS A 607 37.84 -60.55 -12.02
CA LYS A 607 37.14 -60.72 -13.30
C LYS A 607 36.25 -61.95 -13.22
N LEU A 608 35.11 -61.89 -13.89
CA LEU A 608 34.15 -62.99 -13.99
C LEU A 608 34.00 -63.39 -15.45
N SER A 609 34.12 -64.66 -15.77
CA SER A 609 33.77 -65.16 -17.09
C SER A 609 32.26 -65.38 -17.21
N MET A 610 31.70 -65.13 -18.39
CA MET A 610 30.30 -65.45 -18.69
C MET A 610 29.97 -66.95 -18.57
N HIS A 611 30.98 -67.82 -18.45
CA HIS A 611 30.84 -69.27 -18.32
C HIS A 611 30.97 -69.81 -16.88
N GLU A 612 31.36 -68.99 -15.90
CA GLU A 612 31.68 -69.47 -14.54
C GLU A 612 30.47 -69.49 -13.59
N MET A 613 29.44 -68.70 -13.85
CA MET A 613 28.28 -68.54 -12.96
C MET A 613 26.98 -68.34 -13.76
N LEU A 614 26.53 -69.37 -14.49
CA LEU A 614 25.35 -69.30 -15.37
C LEU A 614 24.02 -69.24 -14.60
N ASN A 615 23.98 -69.72 -13.36
CA ASN A 615 22.77 -69.74 -12.54
C ASN A 615 23.10 -69.76 -11.04
N GLU A 616 22.06 -69.67 -10.20
CA GLU A 616 22.20 -69.66 -8.75
C GLU A 616 22.86 -70.94 -8.20
N TYR A 617 22.61 -72.08 -8.83
CA TYR A 617 23.23 -73.35 -8.42
C TYR A 617 24.75 -73.32 -8.64
N GLN A 618 25.22 -72.91 -9.82
CA GLN A 618 26.65 -72.73 -10.08
C GLN A 618 27.30 -71.67 -9.19
N ALA A 619 26.54 -70.63 -8.81
CA ALA A 619 27.02 -69.63 -7.86
C ALA A 619 27.33 -70.22 -6.46
N LEU A 620 26.57 -71.23 -6.03
CA LEU A 620 26.85 -71.96 -4.79
C LEU A 620 28.18 -72.73 -4.90
N TRP A 621 28.42 -73.45 -5.99
CA TRP A 621 29.68 -74.16 -6.22
C TRP A 621 30.87 -73.23 -6.34
N GLN A 622 30.69 -72.06 -6.96
CA GLN A 622 31.73 -71.04 -6.97
C GLN A 622 32.04 -70.53 -5.56
N THR A 623 31.03 -70.40 -4.70
CA THR A 623 31.25 -70.05 -3.28
C THR A 623 32.06 -71.12 -2.54
N LEU A 624 31.85 -72.41 -2.83
CA LEU A 624 32.69 -73.49 -2.28
C LEU A 624 34.15 -73.39 -2.74
N LYS A 625 34.37 -73.19 -4.05
CA LYS A 625 35.71 -72.97 -4.62
C LYS A 625 36.42 -71.79 -3.96
N ASP A 626 35.71 -70.69 -3.73
CA ASP A 626 36.30 -69.52 -3.08
C ASP A 626 36.73 -69.80 -1.64
N VAL A 627 35.99 -70.63 -0.89
CA VAL A 627 36.41 -71.01 0.47
C VAL A 627 37.62 -71.94 0.43
N ARG A 628 37.65 -72.92 -0.49
CA ARG A 628 38.82 -73.77 -0.73
C ARG A 628 40.06 -72.91 -0.96
N ASP A 629 39.94 -71.93 -1.84
CA ASP A 629 41.03 -71.04 -2.25
C ASP A 629 41.32 -69.92 -1.23
N GLY A 630 40.63 -69.89 -0.08
CA GLY A 630 40.85 -68.91 1.00
C GLY A 630 40.35 -67.49 0.70
N LYS A 631 39.52 -67.33 -0.33
CA LYS A 631 38.95 -66.06 -0.80
C LYS A 631 37.69 -65.64 -0.03
N THR A 632 37.05 -66.56 0.69
CA THR A 632 35.82 -66.35 1.47
C THR A 632 35.91 -67.04 2.83
N GLN A 633 35.19 -66.51 3.83
CA GLN A 633 35.16 -67.06 5.19
C GLN A 633 34.54 -68.46 5.26
N PRO A 634 35.15 -69.45 5.96
CA PRO A 634 34.62 -70.81 6.05
C PRO A 634 33.21 -70.96 6.64
N ILE A 635 32.71 -69.94 7.34
CA ILE A 635 31.36 -69.94 7.93
C ILE A 635 30.24 -70.12 6.90
N VAL A 636 30.45 -69.70 5.64
CA VAL A 636 29.44 -69.84 4.58
C VAL A 636 29.32 -71.28 4.08
N LEU A 637 30.30 -72.15 4.36
CA LEU A 637 30.34 -73.54 3.86
C LEU A 637 29.07 -74.30 4.20
N PHE A 638 28.59 -74.23 5.44
CA PHE A 638 27.47 -75.05 5.89
C PHE A 638 26.18 -74.78 5.13
N ASN A 639 25.84 -73.50 4.95
CA ASN A 639 24.66 -73.11 4.19
C ASN A 639 24.82 -73.43 2.69
N THR A 640 26.01 -73.16 2.13
CA THR A 640 26.29 -73.45 0.71
C THR A 640 26.22 -74.95 0.42
N MET A 641 26.86 -75.79 1.24
CA MET A 641 26.84 -77.25 1.11
C MET A 641 25.42 -77.79 1.21
N ARG A 642 24.63 -77.34 2.20
CA ARG A 642 23.22 -77.74 2.34
C ARG A 642 22.42 -77.41 1.08
N ASN A 643 22.48 -76.16 0.62
CA ASN A 643 21.74 -75.73 -0.56
C ASN A 643 22.15 -76.51 -1.80
N ILE A 644 23.44 -76.86 -1.95
CA ILE A 644 23.90 -77.70 -3.07
C ILE A 644 23.32 -79.11 -2.99
N LEU A 645 23.38 -79.76 -1.83
CA LEU A 645 22.83 -81.12 -1.66
C LEU A 645 21.33 -81.12 -1.90
N GLU A 646 20.59 -80.22 -1.25
CA GLU A 646 19.15 -80.13 -1.38
C GLU A 646 18.74 -79.84 -2.83
N TYR A 647 19.38 -78.86 -3.49
CA TYR A 647 19.09 -78.53 -4.88
C TYR A 647 19.39 -79.69 -5.83
N TYR A 648 20.59 -80.27 -5.74
CA TYR A 648 21.03 -81.33 -6.66
C TYR A 648 20.21 -82.61 -6.49
N PHE A 649 20.12 -83.13 -5.26
CA PHE A 649 19.45 -84.40 -5.00
C PHE A 649 17.93 -84.29 -5.12
N SER A 650 17.34 -83.11 -4.86
CA SER A 650 15.94 -82.88 -5.18
C SER A 650 15.70 -82.82 -6.69
N PHE A 651 16.56 -82.14 -7.46
CA PHE A 651 16.42 -82.04 -8.91
C PHE A 651 16.67 -83.37 -9.62
N ALA A 652 17.65 -84.15 -9.15
CA ALA A 652 17.96 -85.48 -9.66
C ALA A 652 16.98 -86.58 -9.17
N CYS A 653 15.98 -86.24 -8.35
CA CYS A 653 15.05 -87.18 -7.71
C CYS A 653 15.75 -88.28 -6.88
N LYS A 654 16.88 -87.95 -6.25
CA LYS A 654 17.75 -88.85 -5.47
C LYS A 654 17.72 -88.55 -3.96
N THR A 655 16.66 -87.94 -3.44
CA THR A 655 16.56 -87.54 -2.02
C THR A 655 16.71 -88.71 -1.05
N GLU A 656 16.13 -89.88 -1.36
CA GLU A 656 16.30 -91.09 -0.54
C GLU A 656 17.74 -91.59 -0.57
N LYS A 657 18.42 -91.57 -1.73
CA LYS A 657 19.84 -91.93 -1.83
C LYS A 657 20.74 -90.99 -1.02
N LEU A 658 20.45 -89.69 -1.01
CA LEU A 658 21.16 -88.73 -0.17
C LEU A 658 20.99 -89.08 1.31
N LYS A 659 19.77 -89.42 1.73
CA LYS A 659 19.49 -89.80 3.12
C LYS A 659 20.21 -91.09 3.51
N GLU A 660 20.13 -92.12 2.69
CA GLU A 660 20.84 -93.39 2.89
C GLU A 660 22.36 -93.19 2.94
N ALA A 661 22.92 -92.38 2.04
CA ALA A 661 24.35 -92.06 2.03
C ALA A 661 24.80 -91.32 3.30
N LEU A 662 24.01 -90.35 3.78
CA LEU A 662 24.31 -89.63 5.02
C LEU A 662 24.19 -90.55 6.27
N GLU A 663 23.20 -91.45 6.30
CA GLU A 663 23.03 -92.45 7.38
C GLU A 663 24.15 -93.50 7.38
N SER A 664 24.54 -93.98 6.19
CA SER A 664 25.65 -94.92 5.99
C SER A 664 26.99 -94.30 6.41
N LEU A 665 27.32 -93.09 5.94
CA LEU A 665 28.54 -92.38 6.32
C LEU A 665 28.59 -92.05 7.82
N ALA A 666 27.43 -91.78 8.45
CA ALA A 666 27.33 -91.60 9.90
C ALA A 666 27.60 -92.89 10.70
N THR A 667 27.22 -94.05 10.15
CA THR A 667 27.38 -95.35 10.81
C THR A 667 28.79 -95.92 10.61
N GLU A 668 29.36 -95.82 9.40
CA GLU A 668 30.72 -96.31 9.06
C GLU A 668 31.84 -95.56 9.81
N HIS A 669 31.59 -94.31 10.21
CA HIS A 669 32.54 -93.49 10.96
C HIS A 669 32.09 -93.28 12.43
N SER A 670 31.34 -94.23 12.99
CA SER A 670 30.71 -94.15 14.32
C SER A 670 31.69 -93.99 15.48
N ASP A 671 32.92 -94.54 15.40
CA ASP A 671 33.94 -94.39 16.44
C ASP A 671 34.45 -92.95 16.62
N ALA A 672 34.23 -92.08 15.62
CA ALA A 672 34.63 -90.67 15.64
C ALA A 672 33.45 -89.68 15.62
N GLY A 673 32.21 -90.15 15.42
CA GLY A 673 30.99 -89.31 15.45
C GLY A 673 30.94 -88.18 14.41
N GLU A 674 31.83 -88.21 13.41
CA GLU A 674 32.13 -87.05 12.58
C GLU A 674 30.98 -86.69 11.65
N TYR A 675 30.36 -87.66 10.96
CA TYR A 675 29.32 -87.40 9.97
C TYR A 675 27.95 -87.06 10.58
N ASP A 676 27.62 -87.58 11.76
CA ASP A 676 26.47 -87.07 12.55
C ASP A 676 26.70 -85.61 12.94
N SER A 677 27.93 -85.25 13.31
CA SER A 677 28.30 -83.86 13.59
C SER A 677 28.24 -82.96 12.34
N PHE A 678 28.63 -83.46 11.16
CA PHE A 678 28.52 -82.73 9.89
C PHE A 678 27.07 -82.54 9.44
N TYR A 679 26.26 -83.60 9.44
CA TYR A 679 24.84 -83.50 9.08
C TYR A 679 24.08 -82.58 10.04
N ARG A 680 24.36 -82.66 11.34
CA ARG A 680 23.84 -81.69 12.32
C ARG A 680 24.40 -80.30 12.10
N ALA A 681 25.66 -80.14 11.73
CA ALA A 681 26.27 -78.84 11.47
C ALA A 681 25.62 -78.14 10.27
N ILE A 682 25.50 -78.81 9.11
CA ILE A 682 24.84 -78.23 7.93
C ILE A 682 23.35 -77.94 8.18
N ASN A 683 22.64 -78.77 8.95
CA ASN A 683 21.22 -78.56 9.24
C ASN A 683 20.93 -77.51 10.33
N ARG A 684 21.75 -77.44 11.38
CA ARG A 684 21.58 -76.42 12.45
C ARG A 684 22.07 -75.05 12.02
N HIS A 685 23.19 -74.97 11.28
CA HIS A 685 23.83 -73.69 10.95
C HIS A 685 23.33 -73.06 9.65
N SER A 686 22.36 -73.67 8.98
CA SER A 686 21.66 -73.11 7.81
C SER A 686 20.38 -72.37 8.18
N HIS A 687 19.87 -72.50 9.41
CA HIS A 687 18.75 -71.71 9.95
C HIS A 687 19.27 -70.70 10.96
N SER A 688 18.84 -69.45 10.86
CA SER A 688 19.14 -68.38 11.82
C SER A 688 18.30 -68.53 13.10
N ASP A 689 18.51 -69.61 13.85
CA ASP A 689 17.85 -69.83 15.15
C ASP A 689 18.67 -69.20 16.30
N GLY A 690 17.99 -68.48 17.19
CA GLY A 690 18.59 -67.71 18.30
C GLY A 690 19.29 -68.56 19.38
N ARG A 691 19.30 -69.88 19.23
CA ARG A 691 20.04 -70.85 20.08
C ARG A 691 21.41 -71.25 19.51
N ASN A 692 21.75 -70.82 18.28
CA ASN A 692 23.05 -71.07 17.67
C ASN A 692 24.12 -70.10 18.24
N LEU A 693 24.71 -70.45 19.38
CA LEU A 693 25.85 -69.72 19.96
C LEU A 693 27.13 -70.03 19.15
N PHE A 694 27.70 -69.03 18.48
CA PHE A 694 29.04 -69.11 17.89
C PHE A 694 30.11 -69.17 18.99
N SER A 695 30.29 -70.34 19.59
CA SER A 695 31.42 -70.61 20.47
C SER A 695 32.66 -70.86 19.62
N THR A 696 33.41 -69.79 19.29
CA THR A 696 34.88 -69.73 19.10
C THR A 696 35.63 -70.98 18.60
N GLY A 697 35.07 -71.76 17.68
CA GLY A 697 35.72 -72.90 17.05
C GLY A 697 36.23 -72.52 15.66
N VAL A 698 37.50 -72.79 15.37
CA VAL A 698 38.06 -72.67 14.02
C VAL A 698 37.37 -73.72 13.14
N ILE A 699 36.64 -73.28 12.12
CA ILE A 699 36.01 -74.18 11.14
C ILE A 699 37.13 -74.75 10.26
N ASP A 700 37.34 -76.06 10.36
CA ASP A 700 38.29 -76.80 9.51
C ASP A 700 37.70 -76.99 8.11
N LYS A 701 38.04 -76.06 7.20
CA LYS A 701 37.53 -76.06 5.83
C LYS A 701 37.91 -77.32 5.05
N GLU A 702 39.11 -77.86 5.25
CA GLU A 702 39.61 -79.02 4.49
C GLU A 702 38.84 -80.28 4.89
N ARG A 703 38.61 -80.44 6.20
CA ARG A 703 37.79 -81.52 6.73
C ARG A 703 36.36 -81.46 6.18
N TYR A 704 35.71 -80.30 6.21
CA TYR A 704 34.33 -80.18 5.72
C TYR A 704 34.20 -80.35 4.21
N LEU A 705 35.16 -79.87 3.42
CA LEU A 705 35.19 -80.11 1.97
C LEU A 705 35.38 -81.62 1.65
N SER A 706 36.27 -82.30 2.39
CA SER A 706 36.46 -83.75 2.26
C SER A 706 35.18 -84.52 2.60
N MET A 707 34.53 -84.18 3.71
CA MET A 707 33.28 -84.81 4.12
C MET A 707 32.16 -84.60 3.10
N PHE A 708 32.07 -83.38 2.55
CA PHE A 708 31.11 -83.04 1.52
C PHE A 708 31.34 -83.84 0.23
N ARG A 709 32.59 -84.01 -0.23
CA ARG A 709 32.91 -84.88 -1.39
C ARG A 709 32.48 -86.33 -1.16
N LYS A 710 32.73 -86.89 0.03
CA LYS A 710 32.34 -88.29 0.31
C LYS A 710 30.84 -88.55 0.17
N VAL A 711 29.99 -87.54 0.37
CA VAL A 711 28.55 -87.67 0.10
C VAL A 711 28.30 -87.99 -1.37
N PHE A 712 28.98 -87.29 -2.29
CA PHE A 712 28.88 -87.56 -3.73
C PHE A 712 29.51 -88.89 -4.13
N THR A 713 30.61 -89.28 -3.49
CA THR A 713 31.22 -90.60 -3.71
C THR A 713 30.29 -91.74 -3.29
N GLN A 714 29.61 -91.62 -2.14
CA GLN A 714 28.69 -92.65 -1.62
C GLN A 714 27.38 -92.74 -2.44
N THR A 715 27.03 -91.70 -3.20
CA THR A 715 25.83 -91.70 -4.06
C THR A 715 26.11 -92.02 -5.53
N ASP A 716 27.34 -92.42 -5.87
CA ASP A 716 27.83 -92.64 -7.24
C ASP A 716 27.76 -91.38 -8.13
N ASP A 717 27.97 -90.18 -7.56
CA ASP A 717 27.89 -88.88 -8.24
C ASP A 717 29.20 -88.06 -8.12
N ASP A 718 30.35 -88.69 -7.85
CA ASP A 718 31.66 -88.01 -7.72
C ASP A 718 32.04 -87.23 -8.99
N ASP A 719 31.68 -87.74 -10.17
CA ASP A 719 31.90 -87.07 -11.46
C ASP A 719 31.27 -85.67 -11.49
N HIS A 720 30.08 -85.51 -10.90
CA HIS A 720 29.41 -84.21 -10.81
C HIS A 720 30.15 -83.27 -9.85
N TYR A 721 30.62 -83.78 -8.70
CA TYR A 721 31.44 -83.00 -7.77
C TYR A 721 32.72 -82.52 -8.45
N LEU A 722 33.44 -83.42 -9.12
CA LEU A 722 34.69 -83.13 -9.85
C LEU A 722 34.47 -82.07 -10.93
N ALA A 723 33.43 -82.23 -11.76
CA ALA A 723 33.07 -81.27 -12.80
C ALA A 723 32.78 -79.87 -12.22
N MET A 724 32.02 -79.79 -11.12
CA MET A 724 31.63 -78.50 -10.52
C MET A 724 32.79 -77.84 -9.74
N MET A 725 33.71 -78.63 -9.19
CA MET A 725 34.93 -78.13 -8.53
C MET A 725 36.07 -77.81 -9.50
N GLY A 726 35.94 -78.21 -10.77
CA GLY A 726 36.95 -78.01 -11.81
C GLY A 726 38.16 -78.93 -11.65
N GLU A 727 37.97 -80.09 -11.04
CA GLU A 727 39.01 -81.10 -10.80
C GLU A 727 38.89 -82.18 -11.89
N SER A 728 39.94 -82.40 -12.69
CA SER A 728 39.94 -83.45 -13.73
C SER A 728 40.42 -84.78 -13.12
N ALA A 729 39.78 -85.89 -13.48
CA ALA A 729 40.15 -87.24 -13.04
C ALA A 729 41.44 -87.75 -13.74
N ASP A 730 42.57 -87.11 -13.46
CA ASP A 730 43.91 -87.59 -13.86
C ASP A 730 44.86 -87.32 -12.69
N LEU A 731 44.91 -88.26 -11.72
CA LEU A 731 45.98 -88.46 -10.72
C LEU A 731 45.62 -89.65 -9.81
N GLN A 732 45.48 -90.84 -10.40
CA GLN A 732 45.67 -92.10 -9.69
C GLN A 732 46.53 -93.02 -10.55
N GLU A 733 47.85 -92.79 -10.53
CA GLU A 733 48.85 -93.84 -10.78
C GLU A 733 50.17 -93.41 -10.12
N THR A 734 50.82 -94.37 -9.45
CA THR A 734 52.07 -94.31 -8.65
C THR A 734 51.88 -93.76 -7.22
N VAL A 735 52.16 -94.47 -6.12
CA VAL A 735 53.18 -95.51 -5.82
C VAL A 735 52.61 -96.51 -4.79
N GLU A 736 53.08 -97.76 -4.93
CA GLU A 736 52.93 -99.00 -4.12
C GLU A 736 52.54 -98.89 -2.63
#